data_AF-A0A832YFY4-F1
#
_entry.id   AF-A0A832YFY4-F1
#
_cell.length_a   1.000
_cell.length_b   1.000
_cell.length_c   1.000
_cell.angle_alpha   90.00
_cell.angle_beta   90.00
_cell.angle_gamma   90.00
#
_symmetry.space_group_name_H-M   'P 1'
#
loop_
_entity.id
_entity.type
_entity.pdbx_description
1 polymer ?
#
loop_
_entity_poly.entity_id
_entity_poly.type
_entity_poly.pdbx_seq_one_letter_code
_entity_poly.pdbx_strand_id
1 'polypeptide(L)'
;MKYLIFSVLVVSLVGLMIPSAFAENVPAWVKNTAGWWATDAISETEFVNAIEFLVKENIIQVDASQTSETSQDVPSWVKNTAGWWATDAISETEFVNAIAYLIKIGIISIESNISPELIAEMWVNGDIDDNEFLANVEHLIEIDSIAIPNNSVTKTSQLPDWLVNNAGWWAARILTNSDFEFNPGYVKEEIFACEENSMSEECFKKTYNSLGLRGDEIKKEKPDNTFRIFAVGGSTTFGHTALDSETWPALLQQIINEKITGKKIEVINAGINGGTSESGYNLIKNKLLSFDPDLIIMYDGWNDSKQGEQNDNVRISPKETIHNWKSVCKLGNNEGFDTIIVVQPLPLTGQRVLTEQEIEKVIHSVSSLYNLHKFQQYVDALEELDEVCTKTADFRRIFDYIQEPVFFDNGHTLVLGNKIIAENVFSVISPIYFDETHSVIQNDLNSENNGPETGVVYAVGADLSGKNFDNLNLQNAVFDKADLSNTSFNNANIDGARFVFANLDNSNLLDRIDLSDINLAGANISNVSLKGKDLSGTILTGADLSNSNLTGVDLSGKDLTKTILIDVNLSNSNLTGANLTGANLKGANVKNVDFTSADLENAKFRGVDISMGYLSTMNLTKVDLSGAILTNADLSEMDLSSTDLSGQDLSDKDLTNTILTGANLTDVILPDGVLSGKNFEWTKFNGVDLSGKDLSHSNFQYATFDNANLEGANLTDSTFIQVDFTKIKNKSLAGADLSNASFAYSNLSGVNLAGVILHTTNFWKADLSGVDFTVTDGITDGAIFIEAILPNSNFEDVDLSPKTTFATTFKNKAYLNNLDHNLILEDLFSEITNILIISTEVRGNDLAVSYIFFNSFANANLENANFKNADLRQVNFYSAKLTNADLSGADLRKAFLGDADLSNANLDGADLTGAFINENTILKCNNHPICNSS
;
A
#
# COMPACT_ATOMS: atom_id res chain seq x y z
N MET A 1 72.22 -14.84 -26.96
CA MET A 1 70.85 -14.44 -26.57
C MET A 1 70.23 -15.58 -25.80
N LYS A 2 69.61 -15.24 -24.66
CA LYS A 2 68.55 -15.96 -23.96
C LYS A 2 68.88 -17.22 -23.12
N TYR A 3 68.47 -17.08 -21.84
CA TYR A 3 68.04 -18.05 -20.80
C TYR A 3 69.08 -18.95 -20.12
N LEU A 4 69.17 -18.89 -18.78
CA LEU A 4 68.52 -19.85 -17.85
C LEU A 4 68.72 -19.48 -16.35
N ILE A 5 67.58 -19.32 -15.63
CA ILE A 5 67.16 -19.87 -14.32
C ILE A 5 68.20 -20.08 -13.18
N PHE A 6 67.98 -19.47 -11.99
CA PHE A 6 67.60 -20.12 -10.71
C PHE A 6 67.37 -19.11 -9.54
N SER A 7 66.44 -19.48 -8.65
CA SER A 7 65.94 -18.88 -7.38
C SER A 7 67.02 -18.57 -6.31
N VAL A 8 66.85 -17.71 -5.28
CA VAL A 8 65.96 -17.78 -4.07
C VAL A 8 65.98 -16.42 -3.29
N LEU A 9 64.83 -16.09 -2.65
CA LEU A 9 64.47 -15.18 -1.53
C LEU A 9 65.54 -14.54 -0.60
N VAL A 10 65.35 -13.27 -0.16
CA VAL A 10 64.73 -12.82 1.14
C VAL A 10 64.79 -11.26 1.28
N VAL A 11 63.62 -10.67 1.53
CA VAL A 11 63.20 -9.47 2.33
C VAL A 11 64.23 -8.45 2.86
N SER A 12 63.96 -7.14 2.66
CA SER A 12 63.93 -6.13 3.75
C SER A 12 63.24 -4.83 3.32
N LEU A 13 62.35 -4.36 4.21
CA LEU A 13 61.66 -3.07 4.25
C LEU A 13 62.62 -1.88 4.13
N VAL A 14 62.16 -0.80 3.48
CA VAL A 14 62.56 0.56 3.80
C VAL A 14 61.30 1.30 4.23
N GLY A 15 61.04 1.30 5.54
CA GLY A 15 60.10 2.23 6.15
C GLY A 15 60.73 3.61 6.19
N LEU A 16 60.00 4.62 5.72
CA LEU A 16 60.24 6.01 6.08
C LEU A 16 59.89 6.15 7.58
N MET A 17 60.91 6.24 8.44
CA MET A 17 60.70 6.62 9.83
C MET A 17 60.24 8.07 9.88
N ILE A 18 59.02 8.30 10.35
CA ILE A 18 58.55 9.60 10.83
C ILE A 18 59.17 9.80 12.22
N PRO A 19 59.89 10.90 12.50
CA PRO A 19 60.43 11.14 13.84
C PRO A 19 59.30 11.38 14.84
N SER A 20 59.43 10.82 16.05
CA SER A 20 58.41 10.74 17.11
C SER A 20 58.25 12.03 17.96
N ALA A 21 58.73 13.18 17.49
CA ALA A 21 58.49 14.50 18.10
C ALA A 21 58.88 15.64 17.13
N PHE A 22 58.16 16.77 17.14
CA PHE A 22 58.44 17.95 16.31
C PHE A 22 58.19 19.26 17.09
N ALA A 23 58.92 20.32 16.75
CA ALA A 23 58.74 21.66 17.32
C ALA A 23 58.96 22.72 16.23
N GLU A 24 58.19 23.81 16.29
CA GLU A 24 58.28 24.92 15.33
C GLU A 24 58.12 26.27 16.06
N ASN A 25 58.94 27.27 15.68
CA ASN A 25 58.85 28.67 16.16
C ASN A 25 59.08 28.87 17.68
N VAL A 26 60.07 28.20 18.28
CA VAL A 26 60.38 28.34 19.72
C VAL A 26 60.87 29.77 20.08
N PRO A 27 60.25 30.46 21.06
CA PRO A 27 60.65 31.83 21.43
C PRO A 27 62.06 31.94 22.04
N ALA A 28 62.80 32.99 21.69
CA ALA A 28 64.19 33.19 22.15
C ALA A 28 64.37 33.28 23.67
N TRP A 29 63.36 33.72 24.42
CA TRP A 29 63.42 33.80 25.88
C TRP A 29 63.42 32.40 26.53
N VAL A 30 62.85 31.40 25.87
CA VAL A 30 62.83 30.00 26.32
C VAL A 30 64.21 29.37 26.15
N LYS A 31 64.88 29.61 25.00
CA LYS A 31 66.27 29.20 24.81
C LYS A 31 67.21 29.82 25.85
N ASN A 32 66.99 31.08 26.21
CA ASN A 32 67.73 31.73 27.31
C ASN A 32 67.46 31.10 28.68
N THR A 33 66.21 30.70 28.95
CA THR A 33 65.81 30.02 30.18
C THR A 33 66.48 28.64 30.29
N ALA A 34 66.54 27.88 29.19
CA ALA A 34 67.27 26.63 29.10
C ALA A 34 68.79 26.79 29.32
N GLY A 35 69.37 27.87 28.79
CA GLY A 35 70.77 28.21 29.03
C GLY A 35 71.06 28.56 30.49
N TRP A 36 70.17 29.33 31.14
CA TRP A 36 70.28 29.65 32.55
C TRP A 36 70.15 28.41 33.43
N TRP A 37 69.22 27.51 33.10
CA TRP A 37 69.05 26.24 33.80
C TRP A 37 70.27 25.32 33.67
N ALA A 38 70.87 25.25 32.47
CA ALA A 38 72.09 24.47 32.23
C ALA A 38 73.31 24.95 33.03
N THR A 39 73.31 26.22 33.45
CA THR A 39 74.36 26.81 34.30
C THR A 39 73.99 26.91 35.78
N ASP A 40 72.89 26.26 36.20
CA ASP A 40 72.33 26.33 37.55
C ASP A 40 71.98 27.77 38.02
N ALA A 41 71.71 28.68 37.08
CA ALA A 41 71.36 30.07 37.36
C ALA A 41 69.86 30.27 37.68
N ILE A 42 69.02 29.29 37.32
CA ILE A 42 67.61 29.19 37.71
C ILE A 42 67.33 27.77 38.21
N SER A 43 66.24 27.61 38.98
CA SER A 43 65.87 26.33 39.58
C SER A 43 65.32 25.32 38.56
N GLU A 44 65.35 24.04 38.92
CA GLU A 44 64.73 22.97 38.11
C GLU A 44 63.24 23.18 37.92
N THR A 45 62.53 23.63 38.96
CA THR A 45 61.10 23.96 38.88
C THR A 45 60.81 25.09 37.88
N GLU A 46 61.62 26.16 37.87
CA GLU A 46 61.44 27.27 36.91
C GLU A 46 61.63 26.83 35.46
N PHE A 47 62.54 25.89 35.21
CA PHE A 47 62.75 25.34 33.88
C PHE A 47 61.62 24.38 33.45
N VAL A 48 61.16 23.52 34.36
CA VAL A 48 60.03 22.61 34.11
C VAL A 48 58.76 23.40 33.74
N ASN A 49 58.45 24.47 34.48
CA ASN A 49 57.30 25.33 34.19
C ASN A 49 57.38 25.99 32.79
N ALA A 50 58.58 26.28 32.29
CA ALA A 50 58.76 26.84 30.94
C ALA A 50 58.49 25.79 29.85
N ILE A 51 58.82 24.51 30.11
CA ILE A 51 58.52 23.39 29.20
C ILE A 51 57.02 23.09 29.19
N GLU A 52 56.37 23.09 30.36
CA GLU A 52 54.92 22.94 30.46
C GLU A 52 54.17 23.99 29.65
N PHE A 53 54.62 25.26 29.71
CA PHE A 53 54.05 26.34 28.90
C PHE A 53 54.15 26.06 27.38
N LEU A 54 55.30 25.57 26.90
CA LEU A 54 55.50 25.27 25.48
C LEU A 54 54.57 24.17 24.97
N VAL A 55 54.30 23.18 25.81
CA VAL A 55 53.36 22.10 25.47
C VAL A 55 51.93 22.62 25.50
N LYS A 56 51.57 23.41 26.52
CA LYS A 56 50.23 24.02 26.63
C LYS A 56 49.86 24.90 25.44
N GLU A 57 50.81 25.67 24.92
CA GLU A 57 50.59 26.53 23.75
C GLU A 57 50.78 25.81 22.41
N ASN A 58 50.92 24.47 22.43
CA ASN A 58 51.06 23.61 21.25
C ASN A 58 52.31 23.93 20.38
N ILE A 59 53.36 24.49 21.00
CA ILE A 59 54.63 24.87 20.34
C ILE A 59 55.57 23.65 20.24
N ILE A 60 55.48 22.73 21.19
CA ILE A 60 56.17 21.44 21.19
C ILE A 60 55.12 20.33 21.32
N GLN A 61 55.17 19.32 20.44
CA GLN A 61 54.35 18.12 20.54
C GLN A 61 55.20 16.89 20.82
N VAL A 62 54.76 16.10 21.81
CA VAL A 62 55.44 14.89 22.27
C VAL A 62 54.40 13.80 22.50
N ASP A 63 54.53 12.68 21.79
CA ASP A 63 53.73 11.48 22.05
C ASP A 63 54.28 10.79 23.29
N ALA A 64 53.59 10.95 24.42
CA ALA A 64 53.91 10.26 25.66
C ALA A 64 52.78 9.30 26.02
N SER A 65 53.02 8.00 25.88
CA SER A 65 52.23 6.98 26.58
C SER A 65 52.57 7.07 28.08
N GLN A 66 51.56 7.20 28.94
CA GLN A 66 51.63 7.52 30.38
C GLN A 66 52.79 6.89 31.17
N THR A 67 53.25 7.60 32.21
CA THR A 67 54.35 7.17 33.09
C THR A 67 54.02 7.28 34.57
N SER A 68 54.48 6.27 35.31
CA SER A 68 54.35 6.12 36.76
C SER A 68 55.34 6.99 37.55
N GLU A 69 54.96 7.39 38.77
CA GLU A 69 55.76 8.13 39.75
C GLU A 69 57.20 7.62 39.94
N THR A 70 58.20 8.51 39.94
CA THR A 70 59.38 8.40 40.83
C THR A 70 60.02 9.75 41.16
N SER A 71 60.44 9.93 42.42
CA SER A 71 61.25 11.06 42.88
C SER A 71 62.75 10.90 42.50
N GLN A 72 63.11 11.17 41.24
CA GLN A 72 64.52 11.21 40.81
C GLN A 72 64.95 12.59 40.32
N ASP A 73 66.17 12.99 40.68
CA ASP A 73 66.82 14.22 40.21
C ASP A 73 67.06 14.18 38.69
N VAL A 74 67.04 15.35 38.04
CA VAL A 74 67.21 15.44 36.59
C VAL A 74 68.61 14.95 36.16
N PRO A 75 68.74 13.98 35.23
CA PRO A 75 70.05 13.48 34.81
C PRO A 75 70.93 14.57 34.19
N SER A 76 72.20 14.66 34.60
CA SER A 76 73.11 15.74 34.19
C SER A 76 73.34 15.83 32.67
N TRP A 77 73.14 14.74 31.93
CA TRP A 77 73.24 14.77 30.47
C TRP A 77 72.13 15.59 29.83
N VAL A 78 70.92 15.61 30.41
CA VAL A 78 69.79 16.41 29.93
C VAL A 78 70.06 17.90 30.15
N LYS A 79 70.67 18.23 31.30
CA LYS A 79 71.14 19.60 31.61
C LYS A 79 72.19 20.09 30.61
N ASN A 80 73.12 19.23 30.21
CA ASN A 80 74.10 19.54 29.16
C ASN A 80 73.45 19.73 27.78
N THR A 81 72.46 18.89 27.43
CA THR A 81 71.69 19.01 26.19
C THR A 81 70.94 20.35 26.13
N ALA A 82 70.36 20.81 27.25
CA ALA A 82 69.73 22.13 27.34
C ALA A 82 70.72 23.29 27.13
N GLY A 83 71.95 23.15 27.65
CA GLY A 83 73.01 24.13 27.43
C GLY A 83 73.46 24.20 25.96
N TRP A 84 73.60 23.05 25.31
CA TRP A 84 73.93 22.99 23.87
C TRP A 84 72.82 23.55 23.01
N TRP A 85 71.56 23.27 23.34
CA TRP A 85 70.39 23.81 22.65
C TRP A 85 70.29 25.33 22.78
N ALA A 86 70.56 25.88 23.96
CA ALA A 86 70.56 27.33 24.21
C ALA A 86 71.59 28.10 23.37
N THR A 87 72.67 27.45 22.94
CA THR A 87 73.70 28.01 22.05
C THR A 87 73.54 27.62 20.57
N ASP A 88 72.40 27.00 20.21
CA ASP A 88 72.11 26.45 18.88
C ASP A 88 73.14 25.42 18.38
N ALA A 89 73.79 24.69 19.30
CA ALA A 89 74.77 23.65 18.96
C ALA A 89 74.12 22.28 18.60
N ILE A 90 72.83 22.11 18.91
CA ILE A 90 71.99 20.96 18.54
C ILE A 90 70.61 21.45 18.06
N SER A 91 69.88 20.62 17.32
CA SER A 91 68.57 20.98 16.75
C SER A 91 67.43 21.00 17.78
N GLU A 92 66.33 21.69 17.45
CA GLU A 92 65.13 21.75 18.31
C GLU A 92 64.53 20.36 18.53
N THR A 93 64.47 19.53 17.49
CA THR A 93 64.01 18.14 17.58
C THR A 93 64.88 17.29 18.51
N GLU A 94 66.21 17.45 18.50
CA GLU A 94 67.11 16.73 19.40
C GLU A 94 66.91 17.12 20.87
N PHE A 95 66.63 18.40 21.14
CA PHE A 95 66.30 18.86 22.48
C PHE A 95 64.93 18.36 22.96
N VAL A 96 63.91 18.38 22.08
CA VAL A 96 62.56 17.88 22.38
C VAL A 96 62.58 16.39 22.73
N ASN A 97 63.45 15.60 22.10
CA ASN A 97 63.62 14.19 22.47
C ASN A 97 64.17 13.98 23.89
N ALA A 98 64.96 14.93 24.41
CA ALA A 98 65.41 14.88 25.81
C ALA A 98 64.27 15.25 26.78
N ILE A 99 63.37 16.15 26.39
CA ILE A 99 62.14 16.46 27.14
C ILE A 99 61.17 15.28 27.13
N ALA A 100 60.99 14.63 25.97
CA ALA A 100 60.21 13.40 25.84
C ALA A 100 60.73 12.32 26.80
N TYR A 101 62.05 12.22 26.97
CA TYR A 101 62.65 11.32 27.95
C TYR A 101 62.31 11.71 29.39
N LEU A 102 62.38 13.00 29.77
CA LEU A 102 62.03 13.47 31.12
C LEU A 102 60.56 13.21 31.47
N ILE A 103 59.65 13.37 30.51
CA ILE A 103 58.24 13.00 30.65
C ILE A 103 58.12 11.47 30.76
N LYS A 104 58.86 10.74 29.92
CA LYS A 104 58.89 9.27 29.91
C LYS A 104 59.37 8.67 31.25
N ILE A 105 60.19 9.39 32.00
CA ILE A 105 60.68 8.92 33.31
C ILE A 105 59.94 9.58 34.48
N GLY A 106 58.87 10.35 34.22
CA GLY A 106 58.00 10.93 35.23
C GLY A 106 58.61 12.12 36.00
N ILE A 107 59.68 12.74 35.47
CA ILE A 107 60.30 13.93 36.07
C ILE A 107 59.54 15.21 35.69
N ILE A 108 59.06 15.29 34.45
CA ILE A 108 58.15 16.34 33.99
C ILE A 108 56.76 15.73 33.93
N SER A 109 55.87 16.22 34.77
CA SER A 109 54.44 15.90 34.72
C SER A 109 53.76 17.00 33.93
N ILE A 110 53.13 16.66 32.81
CA ILE A 110 52.35 17.62 32.04
C ILE A 110 50.90 17.35 32.42
N GLU A 111 50.24 18.31 33.07
CA GLU A 111 48.79 18.28 33.26
C GLU A 111 48.12 18.24 31.89
N SER A 112 47.75 17.04 31.45
CA SER A 112 46.78 16.88 30.38
C SER A 112 45.44 17.32 30.96
N ASN A 113 44.98 18.52 30.63
CA ASN A 113 43.58 18.90 30.84
C ASN A 113 42.70 18.09 29.88
N ILE A 114 42.53 16.81 30.19
CA ILE A 114 41.53 15.95 29.57
C ILE A 114 40.23 16.33 30.25
N SER A 115 39.27 16.87 29.48
CA SER A 115 38.00 17.29 30.05
C SER A 115 37.23 16.06 30.57
N PRO A 116 36.29 16.22 31.52
CA PRO A 116 35.47 15.11 32.02
C PRO A 116 34.78 14.32 30.89
N GLU A 117 34.42 15.01 29.80
CA GLU A 117 33.81 14.42 28.61
C GLU A 117 34.79 13.53 27.84
N LEU A 118 36.06 13.95 27.71
CA LEU A 118 37.08 13.18 26.99
C LEU A 118 37.58 11.98 27.82
N ILE A 119 37.62 12.08 29.16
CA ILE A 119 37.89 10.93 30.05
C ILE A 119 36.78 9.88 29.95
N ALA A 120 35.51 10.33 29.91
CA ALA A 120 34.37 9.46 29.69
C ALA A 120 34.39 8.83 28.29
N GLU A 121 34.74 9.59 27.25
CA GLU A 121 34.88 9.11 25.88
C GLU A 121 36.00 8.06 25.74
N MET A 122 37.17 8.31 26.30
CA MET A 122 38.30 7.34 26.32
C MET A 122 37.94 6.05 27.06
N TRP A 123 37.19 6.14 28.17
CA TRP A 123 36.73 4.95 28.89
C TRP A 123 35.67 4.17 28.11
N VAL A 124 34.73 4.87 27.47
CA VAL A 124 33.68 4.26 26.63
C VAL A 124 34.28 3.58 25.39
N ASN A 125 35.32 4.17 24.80
CA ASN A 125 36.03 3.63 23.65
C ASN A 125 37.02 2.50 24.02
N GLY A 126 37.23 2.24 25.31
CA GLY A 126 38.14 1.21 25.81
C GLY A 126 39.62 1.60 25.76
N ASP A 127 39.92 2.88 25.55
CA ASP A 127 41.27 3.43 25.54
C ASP A 127 41.90 3.49 26.95
N ILE A 128 41.07 3.48 28.00
CA ILE A 128 41.47 3.38 29.41
C ILE A 128 40.57 2.39 30.17
N ASP A 129 41.11 1.70 31.17
CA ASP A 129 40.36 0.71 31.96
C ASP A 129 39.57 1.30 33.13
N ASP A 130 38.73 0.49 33.80
CA ASP A 130 37.89 0.95 34.93
C ASP A 130 38.71 1.56 36.08
N ASN A 131 39.94 1.08 36.33
CA ASN A 131 40.79 1.61 37.39
C ASN A 131 41.41 2.93 36.97
N GLU A 132 41.82 3.05 35.71
CA GLU A 132 42.32 4.29 35.12
C GLU A 132 41.21 5.35 35.04
N PHE A 133 39.98 4.97 34.67
CA PHE A 133 38.82 5.87 34.69
C PHE A 133 38.50 6.35 36.11
N LEU A 134 38.45 5.45 37.10
CA LEU A 134 38.21 5.82 38.49
C LEU A 134 39.33 6.71 39.04
N ALA A 135 40.59 6.45 38.72
CA ALA A 135 41.72 7.28 39.12
C ALA A 135 41.68 8.70 38.50
N ASN A 136 41.30 8.80 37.23
CA ASN A 136 41.11 10.10 36.56
C ASN A 136 39.92 10.88 37.16
N VAL A 137 38.84 10.19 37.53
CA VAL A 137 37.70 10.82 38.23
C VAL A 137 38.08 11.24 39.65
N GLU A 138 38.85 10.44 40.40
CA GLU A 138 39.39 10.84 41.71
C GLU A 138 40.28 12.09 41.59
N HIS A 139 41.10 12.17 40.54
CA HIS A 139 41.90 13.36 40.26
C HIS A 139 41.03 14.60 39.96
N LEU A 140 39.94 14.47 39.19
CA LEU A 140 38.99 15.56 38.93
C LEU A 140 38.26 16.07 40.20
N ILE A 141 38.09 15.20 41.20
CA ILE A 141 37.56 15.58 42.53
C ILE A 141 38.62 16.32 43.35
N GLU A 142 39.88 15.84 43.33
CA GLU A 142 40.99 16.47 44.07
C GLU A 142 41.27 17.91 43.61
N ILE A 143 41.02 18.22 42.34
CA ILE A 143 41.18 19.56 41.77
C ILE A 143 39.90 20.42 41.82
N ASP A 144 38.87 20.00 42.56
CA ASP A 144 37.56 20.67 42.71
C ASP A 144 36.79 20.88 41.38
N SER A 145 37.07 20.10 40.34
CA SER A 145 36.38 20.18 39.04
C SER A 145 35.00 19.50 39.07
N ILE A 146 34.83 18.46 39.89
CA ILE A 146 33.56 17.77 40.13
C ILE A 146 33.39 17.53 41.64
N ALA A 147 32.20 17.81 42.19
CA ALA A 147 31.91 17.65 43.61
C ALA A 147 31.10 16.39 43.91
N ILE A 148 31.58 15.54 44.82
CA ILE A 148 30.88 14.31 45.26
C ILE A 148 30.94 14.16 46.80
N PRO A 149 29.95 13.52 47.46
CA PRO A 149 29.83 13.53 48.93
C PRO A 149 30.89 12.72 49.71
N ASN A 150 31.79 11.98 49.05
CA ASN A 150 32.79 11.09 49.67
C ASN A 150 34.18 11.28 49.05
N ASN A 151 35.23 11.29 49.88
CA ASN A 151 36.62 11.58 49.47
C ASN A 151 37.36 10.42 48.75
N SER A 152 36.70 9.31 48.42
CA SER A 152 37.31 8.21 47.67
C SER A 152 36.24 7.43 46.91
N VAL A 153 36.40 7.28 45.59
CA VAL A 153 35.46 6.60 44.70
C VAL A 153 36.03 5.24 44.36
N THR A 154 35.45 4.20 44.97
CA THR A 154 35.95 2.83 44.76
C THR A 154 35.12 2.05 43.75
N LYS A 155 33.97 2.60 43.32
CA LYS A 155 33.03 2.00 42.37
C LYS A 155 32.28 3.10 41.60
N THR A 156 32.01 2.86 40.32
CA THR A 156 31.29 3.78 39.42
C THR A 156 29.89 4.16 39.89
N SER A 157 29.23 3.30 40.68
CA SER A 157 27.92 3.57 41.29
C SER A 157 27.90 4.68 42.34
N GLN A 158 29.06 5.27 42.68
CA GLN A 158 29.19 6.34 43.68
C GLN A 158 29.26 7.74 43.04
N LEU A 159 29.16 7.83 41.71
CA LEU A 159 29.32 9.05 40.90
C LEU A 159 27.96 9.75 40.60
N PRO A 160 27.94 11.07 40.32
CA PRO A 160 26.72 11.81 39.97
C PRO A 160 26.09 11.31 38.67
N ASP A 161 24.76 11.21 38.69
CA ASP A 161 23.92 10.70 37.61
C ASP A 161 24.25 11.28 36.22
N TRP A 162 24.53 12.58 36.07
CA TRP A 162 24.85 13.17 34.76
C TRP A 162 26.20 12.72 34.17
N LEU A 163 27.15 12.32 35.02
CA LEU A 163 28.44 11.75 34.61
C LEU A 163 28.31 10.26 34.25
N VAL A 164 27.26 9.60 34.76
CA VAL A 164 26.93 8.19 34.54
C VAL A 164 25.87 7.98 33.43
N ASN A 165 25.02 8.98 33.16
CA ASN A 165 23.78 8.83 32.37
C ASN A 165 23.90 9.22 30.90
N ASN A 166 25.10 9.33 30.34
CA ASN A 166 25.25 9.47 28.88
C ASN A 166 25.32 8.07 28.20
N ALA A 167 24.28 7.25 28.41
CA ALA A 167 23.92 6.08 27.58
C ALA A 167 22.62 5.45 28.09
N GLY A 168 21.57 5.39 27.26
CA GLY A 168 20.23 4.86 27.59
C GLY A 168 20.14 3.37 27.98
N TRP A 169 21.25 2.70 28.26
CA TRP A 169 21.33 1.25 28.53
C TRP A 169 21.26 0.88 30.01
N TRP A 170 21.70 1.76 30.91
CA TRP A 170 21.69 1.49 32.35
C TRP A 170 20.29 1.57 32.98
N ALA A 171 19.37 2.33 32.38
CA ALA A 171 17.99 2.46 32.85
C ALA A 171 17.25 1.11 32.86
N ALA A 172 17.41 0.29 31.81
CA ALA A 172 16.77 -1.04 31.72
C ALA A 172 17.32 -2.03 32.77
N ARG A 173 18.61 -1.92 33.12
CA ARG A 173 19.28 -2.77 34.12
C ARG A 173 18.89 -2.41 35.55
N ILE A 174 18.74 -1.12 35.84
CA ILE A 174 18.33 -0.63 37.17
C ILE A 174 16.83 -0.90 37.42
N LEU A 175 15.98 -0.80 36.38
CA LEU A 175 14.53 -0.94 36.53
C LEU A 175 14.05 -2.40 36.77
N THR A 176 14.81 -3.42 36.37
CA THR A 176 14.35 -4.83 36.44
C THR A 176 14.80 -5.62 37.67
N ASN A 177 15.71 -5.06 38.48
CA ASN A 177 16.18 -5.57 39.79
C ASN A 177 16.34 -7.11 39.89
N SER A 178 16.93 -7.73 38.86
CA SER A 178 17.13 -9.18 38.71
C SER A 178 18.61 -9.46 38.45
N ASP A 179 19.14 -10.56 39.00
CA ASP A 179 20.48 -11.11 38.76
C ASP A 179 20.64 -11.65 37.32
N PHE A 180 20.37 -10.80 36.33
CA PHE A 180 20.53 -11.15 34.92
C PHE A 180 21.98 -10.89 34.52
N GLU A 181 22.73 -11.96 34.24
CA GLU A 181 23.94 -11.88 33.42
C GLU A 181 23.51 -11.56 31.99
N PHE A 182 23.54 -10.27 31.65
CA PHE A 182 23.56 -9.85 30.27
C PHE A 182 24.96 -10.14 29.72
N ASN A 183 25.08 -11.10 28.81
CA ASN A 183 26.33 -11.41 28.11
C ASN A 183 26.76 -10.17 27.28
N PRO A 184 27.88 -9.51 27.59
CA PRO A 184 28.31 -8.26 26.95
C PRO A 184 28.93 -8.50 25.58
N GLY A 185 28.30 -9.29 24.70
CA GLY A 185 28.54 -9.23 23.26
C GLY A 185 27.94 -7.95 22.65
N TYR A 186 28.16 -6.82 23.33
CA TYR A 186 27.40 -5.58 23.20
C TYR A 186 28.22 -4.44 22.54
N VAL A 187 29.51 -4.69 22.28
CA VAL A 187 30.17 -4.21 21.06
C VAL A 187 30.06 -5.38 20.10
N LYS A 188 29.07 -5.39 19.20
CA LYS A 188 29.07 -6.44 18.18
C LYS A 188 30.16 -6.09 17.20
N GLU A 189 31.22 -6.89 17.27
CA GLU A 189 32.33 -7.02 16.32
C GLU A 189 31.96 -6.49 14.93
N GLU A 190 32.86 -5.73 14.31
CA GLU A 190 32.77 -5.47 12.88
C GLU A 190 32.39 -6.76 12.15
N ILE A 191 31.23 -6.77 11.50
CA ILE A 191 30.72 -7.98 10.87
C ILE A 191 31.35 -8.02 9.48
N PHE A 192 32.45 -8.76 9.37
CA PHE A 192 33.12 -9.02 8.11
C PHE A 192 32.50 -10.23 7.41
N ALA A 193 32.27 -10.08 6.10
CA ALA A 193 31.69 -11.12 5.26
C ALA A 193 32.63 -12.33 5.03
N CYS A 194 33.94 -12.14 5.14
CA CYS A 194 34.97 -13.13 4.84
C CYS A 194 36.02 -13.20 5.98
N GLU A 195 37.12 -13.99 5.81
CA GLU A 195 38.24 -14.09 6.79
C GLU A 195 38.59 -12.73 7.44
N GLU A 196 38.90 -12.76 8.75
CA GLU A 196 39.05 -11.60 9.65
C GLU A 196 39.59 -10.35 8.92
N ASN A 197 38.74 -9.34 8.80
CA ASN A 197 38.99 -8.01 8.22
C ASN A 197 38.88 -7.88 6.68
N SER A 198 38.21 -8.79 5.98
CA SER A 198 37.94 -8.67 4.53
C SER A 198 36.45 -8.48 4.20
N MET A 199 36.14 -7.40 3.48
CA MET A 199 34.83 -7.13 2.85
C MET A 199 34.87 -7.39 1.34
N SER A 200 35.56 -8.45 0.90
CA SER A 200 35.65 -8.81 -0.51
C SER A 200 34.39 -9.55 -0.99
N GLU A 201 33.82 -9.15 -2.12
CA GLU A 201 32.72 -9.89 -2.77
C GLU A 201 33.11 -11.31 -3.21
N GLU A 202 34.42 -11.61 -3.29
CA GLU A 202 34.95 -12.88 -3.81
C GLU A 202 34.64 -14.09 -2.91
N CYS A 203 34.20 -13.89 -1.66
CA CYS A 203 33.92 -14.99 -0.73
C CYS A 203 32.49 -15.55 -0.80
N PHE A 204 31.55 -14.85 -1.44
CA PHE A 204 30.16 -15.32 -1.55
C PHE A 204 29.99 -16.29 -2.70
N LYS A 205 30.06 -17.60 -2.40
CA LYS A 205 29.79 -18.65 -3.40
C LYS A 205 28.33 -18.56 -3.87
N LYS A 206 28.16 -18.40 -5.19
CA LYS A 206 26.87 -18.28 -5.88
C LYS A 206 26.66 -19.52 -6.75
N THR A 207 25.58 -20.26 -6.51
CA THR A 207 25.17 -21.36 -7.38
C THR A 207 23.95 -20.97 -8.21
N TYR A 208 23.91 -21.48 -9.43
CA TYR A 208 22.80 -21.27 -10.36
C TYR A 208 22.24 -22.62 -10.76
N ASN A 209 20.92 -22.71 -10.76
CA ASN A 209 20.24 -23.88 -11.31
C ASN A 209 20.33 -23.92 -12.84
N SER A 210 19.87 -25.03 -13.43
CA SER A 210 19.91 -25.24 -14.89
C SER A 210 19.17 -24.18 -15.71
N LEU A 211 18.32 -23.39 -15.05
CA LEU A 211 17.53 -22.31 -15.66
C LEU A 211 18.19 -20.94 -15.51
N GLY A 212 19.38 -20.88 -14.89
CA GLY A 212 20.12 -19.64 -14.66
C GLY A 212 19.51 -18.73 -13.61
N LEU A 213 18.69 -19.27 -12.70
CA LEU A 213 18.24 -18.58 -11.48
C LEU A 213 19.14 -19.00 -10.32
N ARG A 214 19.24 -18.14 -9.31
CA ARG A 214 20.15 -18.37 -8.19
C ARG A 214 19.54 -19.39 -7.20
N GLY A 215 20.36 -20.30 -6.69
CA GLY A 215 19.98 -21.29 -5.68
C GLY A 215 19.67 -22.68 -6.27
N ASP A 216 18.84 -23.42 -5.54
CA ASP A 216 18.55 -24.83 -5.82
C ASP A 216 17.84 -25.07 -7.16
N GLU A 217 17.92 -26.31 -7.64
CA GLU A 217 17.29 -26.74 -8.88
C GLU A 217 15.75 -26.74 -8.75
N ILE A 218 15.08 -26.07 -9.70
CA ILE A 218 13.62 -26.00 -9.75
C ILE A 218 13.09 -26.72 -10.99
N LYS A 219 11.90 -27.31 -10.89
CA LYS A 219 11.24 -27.93 -12.04
C LYS A 219 10.40 -26.90 -12.78
N LYS A 220 10.49 -26.91 -14.12
CA LYS A 220 9.70 -26.04 -14.98
C LYS A 220 8.19 -26.21 -14.74
N GLU A 221 7.73 -27.45 -14.73
CA GLU A 221 6.34 -27.80 -14.41
C GLU A 221 6.09 -27.64 -12.90
N LYS A 222 5.11 -26.78 -12.53
CA LYS A 222 4.71 -26.57 -11.14
C LYS A 222 3.97 -27.81 -10.63
N PRO A 223 4.39 -28.42 -9.50
CA PRO A 223 3.65 -29.56 -8.95
C PRO A 223 2.29 -29.12 -8.37
N ASP A 224 1.21 -29.85 -8.67
CA ASP A 224 -0.19 -29.51 -8.40
C ASP A 224 -0.52 -28.99 -6.97
N ASN A 225 0.23 -29.40 -5.95
CA ASN A 225 0.02 -28.97 -4.56
C ASN A 225 1.13 -28.03 -4.06
N THR A 226 1.66 -27.15 -4.91
CA THR A 226 2.76 -26.23 -4.58
C THR A 226 2.35 -24.80 -4.89
N PHE A 227 2.54 -23.90 -3.92
CA PHE A 227 2.42 -22.45 -4.11
C PHE A 227 3.80 -21.87 -4.42
N ARG A 228 3.93 -21.20 -5.57
CA ARG A 228 5.20 -20.77 -6.16
C ARG A 228 5.37 -19.26 -6.11
N ILE A 229 6.35 -18.83 -5.33
CA ILE A 229 6.73 -17.44 -5.12
C ILE A 229 8.02 -17.14 -5.88
N PHE A 230 8.02 -16.11 -6.73
CA PHE A 230 9.25 -15.56 -7.30
C PHE A 230 9.63 -14.24 -6.62
N ALA A 231 10.82 -14.20 -6.05
CA ALA A 231 11.44 -12.99 -5.55
C ALA A 231 12.23 -12.31 -6.68
N VAL A 232 11.73 -11.18 -7.17
CA VAL A 232 12.32 -10.38 -8.25
C VAL A 232 12.86 -9.08 -7.66
N GLY A 233 14.03 -8.64 -8.12
CA GLY A 233 14.61 -7.39 -7.65
C GLY A 233 16.04 -7.20 -8.12
N GLY A 234 16.68 -6.14 -7.63
CA GLY A 234 18.07 -5.82 -7.93
C GLY A 234 19.10 -6.73 -7.24
N SER A 235 20.29 -6.17 -7.04
CA SER A 235 21.45 -6.88 -6.49
C SER A 235 21.26 -7.36 -5.04
N THR A 236 20.44 -6.69 -4.23
CA THR A 236 20.07 -7.14 -2.88
C THR A 236 19.23 -8.42 -2.92
N THR A 237 18.20 -8.49 -3.78
CA THR A 237 17.42 -9.73 -3.99
C THR A 237 18.26 -10.84 -4.60
N PHE A 238 19.10 -10.49 -5.58
CA PHE A 238 20.08 -11.41 -6.13
C PHE A 238 21.02 -11.95 -5.05
N GLY A 239 21.23 -11.24 -3.94
CA GLY A 239 22.09 -11.63 -2.82
C GLY A 239 23.56 -11.32 -3.05
N HIS A 240 23.87 -10.19 -3.68
CA HIS A 240 25.23 -9.82 -4.10
C HIS A 240 26.30 -10.06 -3.01
N THR A 241 25.94 -9.77 -1.75
CA THR A 241 26.75 -9.89 -0.53
C THR A 241 26.24 -10.97 0.44
N ALA A 242 25.70 -12.08 -0.08
CA ALA A 242 25.17 -13.18 0.73
C ALA A 242 25.49 -14.55 0.11
N LEU A 243 25.64 -15.60 0.93
CA LEU A 243 25.63 -16.98 0.45
C LEU A 243 24.22 -17.35 -0.04
N ASP A 244 24.10 -18.42 -0.83
CA ASP A 244 22.81 -18.85 -1.38
C ASP A 244 21.74 -19.07 -0.29
N SER A 245 22.14 -19.62 0.87
CA SER A 245 21.27 -19.86 2.03
C SER A 245 20.93 -18.61 2.84
N GLU A 246 21.58 -17.48 2.58
CA GLU A 246 21.51 -16.25 3.38
C GLU A 246 20.87 -15.09 2.60
N THR A 247 20.50 -15.33 1.34
CA THR A 247 19.70 -14.37 0.58
C THR A 247 18.32 -14.23 1.23
N TRP A 248 17.72 -13.04 1.22
CA TRP A 248 16.38 -12.86 1.80
C TRP A 248 15.32 -13.83 1.21
N PRO A 249 15.34 -14.23 -0.08
CA PRO A 249 14.41 -15.24 -0.59
C PRO A 249 14.65 -16.63 0.01
N ALA A 250 15.90 -17.03 0.23
CA ALA A 250 16.23 -18.30 0.87
C ALA A 250 15.86 -18.31 2.36
N LEU A 251 16.06 -17.19 3.06
CA LEU A 251 15.63 -17.02 4.44
C LEU A 251 14.09 -17.01 4.55
N LEU A 252 13.40 -16.40 3.58
CA LEU A 252 11.93 -16.46 3.50
C LEU A 252 11.45 -17.91 3.32
N GLN A 253 12.09 -18.71 2.46
CA GLN A 253 11.78 -20.13 2.34
C GLN A 253 11.94 -20.87 3.68
N GLN A 254 13.01 -20.58 4.44
CA GLN A 254 13.24 -21.19 5.75
C GLN A 254 12.14 -20.80 6.75
N ILE A 255 11.79 -19.51 6.83
CA ILE A 255 10.70 -19.01 7.69
C ILE A 255 9.38 -19.70 7.33
N ILE A 256 9.05 -19.77 6.05
CA ILE A 256 7.83 -20.43 5.56
C ILE A 256 7.83 -21.92 5.92
N ASN A 257 8.94 -22.63 5.74
CA ASN A 257 9.03 -24.05 6.10
C ASN A 257 8.84 -24.29 7.60
N GLU A 258 9.26 -23.33 8.44
CA GLU A 258 9.10 -23.41 9.90
C GLU A 258 7.65 -23.12 10.31
N LYS A 259 7.07 -22.03 9.79
CA LYS A 259 5.75 -21.52 10.23
C LYS A 259 4.59 -22.22 9.53
N ILE A 260 4.72 -22.53 8.25
CA ILE A 260 3.64 -23.09 7.42
C ILE A 260 3.89 -24.57 7.17
N THR A 261 3.27 -25.42 7.99
CA THR A 261 3.47 -26.89 7.94
C THR A 261 2.44 -27.62 7.07
N GLY A 262 1.32 -26.97 6.73
CA GLY A 262 0.18 -27.56 6.02
C GLY A 262 0.14 -27.32 4.50
N LYS A 263 1.02 -26.47 3.96
CA LYS A 263 1.08 -26.12 2.53
C LYS A 263 2.52 -26.26 2.03
N LYS A 264 2.70 -26.77 0.81
CA LYS A 264 4.03 -26.81 0.18
C LYS A 264 4.24 -25.50 -0.58
N ILE A 265 5.25 -24.74 -0.17
CA ILE A 265 5.56 -23.44 -0.75
C ILE A 265 6.99 -23.46 -1.25
N GLU A 266 7.22 -22.94 -2.45
CA GLU A 266 8.55 -22.74 -3.02
C GLU A 266 8.83 -21.26 -3.27
N VAL A 267 9.93 -20.75 -2.73
CA VAL A 267 10.42 -19.38 -2.92
C VAL A 267 11.66 -19.43 -3.80
N ILE A 268 11.59 -18.74 -4.93
CA ILE A 268 12.61 -18.80 -5.98
C ILE A 268 13.30 -17.45 -6.09
N ASN A 269 14.62 -17.43 -5.96
CA ASN A 269 15.42 -16.22 -6.13
C ASN A 269 15.63 -15.92 -7.63
N ALA A 270 14.91 -14.90 -8.11
CA ALA A 270 14.99 -14.38 -9.47
C ALA A 270 15.57 -12.95 -9.51
N GLY A 271 16.40 -12.59 -8.53
CA GLY A 271 17.09 -11.30 -8.52
C GLY A 271 18.07 -11.15 -9.69
N ILE A 272 18.26 -9.91 -10.15
CA ILE A 272 19.19 -9.54 -11.21
C ILE A 272 20.24 -8.62 -10.59
N ASN A 273 21.52 -8.98 -10.67
CA ASN A 273 22.59 -8.09 -10.20
C ASN A 273 22.57 -6.78 -11.02
N GLY A 274 22.46 -5.63 -10.37
CA GLY A 274 22.24 -4.34 -11.03
C GLY A 274 20.86 -4.18 -11.70
N GLY A 275 19.89 -5.05 -11.40
CA GLY A 275 18.54 -5.00 -11.96
C GLY A 275 17.79 -3.72 -11.58
N THR A 276 16.91 -3.29 -12.48
CA THR A 276 16.02 -2.13 -12.35
C THR A 276 14.56 -2.58 -12.50
N SER A 277 13.62 -1.66 -12.28
CA SER A 277 12.19 -1.93 -12.52
C SER A 277 11.89 -2.45 -13.93
N GLU A 278 12.58 -1.93 -14.95
CA GLU A 278 12.41 -2.34 -16.35
C GLU A 278 12.93 -3.77 -16.59
N SER A 279 14.12 -4.10 -16.08
CA SER A 279 14.68 -5.45 -16.27
C SER A 279 13.92 -6.51 -15.46
N GLY A 280 13.39 -6.14 -14.29
CA GLY A 280 12.45 -6.96 -13.52
C GLY A 280 11.18 -7.28 -14.32
N TYR A 281 10.51 -6.26 -14.86
CA TYR A 281 9.33 -6.46 -15.72
C TYR A 281 9.63 -7.36 -16.93
N ASN A 282 10.74 -7.13 -17.61
CA ASN A 282 11.15 -7.95 -18.76
C ASN A 282 11.49 -9.40 -18.37
N LEU A 283 12.09 -9.64 -17.21
CA LEU A 283 12.35 -11.00 -16.71
C LEU A 283 11.05 -11.74 -16.45
N ILE A 284 10.08 -11.08 -15.80
CA ILE A 284 8.76 -11.65 -15.52
C ILE A 284 8.10 -12.05 -16.83
N LYS A 285 7.90 -11.08 -17.72
CA LYS A 285 7.19 -11.23 -18.99
C LYS A 285 7.82 -12.29 -19.91
N ASN A 286 9.14 -12.30 -20.04
CA ASN A 286 9.80 -13.12 -21.05
C ASN A 286 10.24 -14.49 -20.54
N LYS A 287 10.28 -14.71 -19.21
CA LYS A 287 10.82 -15.94 -18.63
C LYS A 287 9.93 -16.52 -17.53
N LEU A 288 9.60 -15.74 -16.49
CA LEU A 288 8.98 -16.30 -15.29
C LEU A 288 7.53 -16.77 -15.52
N LEU A 289 6.79 -16.16 -16.45
CA LEU A 289 5.43 -16.63 -16.82
C LEU A 289 5.41 -18.12 -17.22
N SER A 290 6.47 -18.62 -17.86
CA SER A 290 6.55 -20.01 -18.29
C SER A 290 6.74 -21.03 -17.15
N PHE A 291 6.82 -20.55 -15.91
CA PHE A 291 6.95 -21.34 -14.68
C PHE A 291 5.70 -21.29 -13.80
N ASP A 292 4.60 -20.72 -14.28
CA ASP A 292 3.30 -20.73 -13.60
C ASP A 292 3.36 -20.15 -12.16
N PRO A 293 3.80 -18.88 -12.00
CA PRO A 293 3.92 -18.25 -10.69
C PRO A 293 2.55 -18.10 -10.02
N ASP A 294 2.47 -18.27 -8.71
CA ASP A 294 1.28 -17.88 -7.93
C ASP A 294 1.44 -16.45 -7.38
N LEU A 295 2.68 -16.09 -7.00
CA LEU A 295 3.01 -14.77 -6.46
C LEU A 295 4.37 -14.28 -6.99
N ILE A 296 4.43 -13.01 -7.38
CA ILE A 296 5.68 -12.30 -7.64
C ILE A 296 5.86 -11.17 -6.63
N ILE A 297 6.99 -11.19 -5.93
CA ILE A 297 7.39 -10.15 -4.99
C ILE A 297 8.51 -9.34 -5.64
N MET A 298 8.23 -8.10 -5.99
CA MET A 298 9.18 -7.18 -6.61
C MET A 298 9.77 -6.24 -5.55
N TYR A 299 10.98 -6.55 -5.10
CA TYR A 299 11.76 -5.76 -4.14
C TYR A 299 12.73 -4.84 -4.89
N ASP A 300 12.42 -3.54 -4.92
CA ASP A 300 12.99 -2.63 -5.91
C ASP A 300 13.13 -1.17 -5.43
N GLY A 301 13.80 -0.34 -6.23
CA GLY A 301 13.89 1.13 -6.06
C GLY A 301 15.32 1.67 -6.02
N TRP A 302 16.31 0.88 -5.59
CA TRP A 302 17.68 1.38 -5.41
C TRP A 302 18.40 1.68 -6.72
N ASN A 303 18.46 0.74 -7.66
CA ASN A 303 19.20 0.94 -8.91
C ASN A 303 18.52 1.96 -9.83
N ASP A 304 17.19 2.03 -9.80
CA ASP A 304 16.39 3.09 -10.45
C ASP A 304 16.70 4.49 -9.88
N SER A 305 17.08 4.57 -8.59
CA SER A 305 17.37 5.84 -7.93
C SER A 305 18.77 6.41 -8.25
N LYS A 306 19.75 5.56 -8.61
CA LYS A 306 21.14 6.00 -8.86
C LYS A 306 21.18 6.97 -10.05
N GLN A 307 21.54 8.24 -9.80
CA GLN A 307 21.98 9.14 -10.89
C GLN A 307 23.31 8.64 -11.43
N GLY A 308 23.50 8.69 -12.74
CA GLY A 308 24.69 8.18 -13.43
C GLY A 308 26.01 8.70 -12.85
N GLU A 309 26.59 7.93 -11.94
CA GLU A 309 28.02 7.95 -11.68
C GLU A 309 28.69 7.19 -12.82
N GLN A 310 29.11 7.98 -13.82
CA GLN A 310 29.96 7.61 -14.95
C GLN A 310 29.63 6.30 -15.71
N ASN A 311 29.06 6.50 -16.90
CA ASN A 311 29.09 5.61 -18.09
C ASN A 311 27.98 4.58 -18.35
N ASP A 312 26.88 4.52 -17.60
CA ASP A 312 25.70 3.71 -18.02
C ASP A 312 24.48 4.57 -18.38
N ASN A 313 24.00 4.38 -19.61
CA ASN A 313 23.05 5.22 -20.36
C ASN A 313 21.56 5.09 -19.96
N VAL A 314 21.22 4.59 -18.76
CA VAL A 314 19.81 4.36 -18.40
C VAL A 314 19.40 5.30 -17.28
N ARG A 315 18.75 6.41 -17.66
CA ARG A 315 18.19 7.40 -16.74
C ARG A 315 16.72 7.07 -16.48
N ILE A 316 16.43 6.21 -15.51
CA ILE A 316 15.03 5.91 -15.13
C ILE A 316 14.54 7.02 -14.21
N SER A 317 13.42 7.65 -14.59
CA SER A 317 12.77 8.65 -13.73
C SER A 317 11.87 7.96 -12.69
N PRO A 318 11.61 8.57 -11.51
CA PRO A 318 10.70 7.95 -10.54
C PRO A 318 9.31 7.61 -11.13
N LYS A 319 8.80 8.44 -12.04
CA LYS A 319 7.56 8.19 -12.77
C LYS A 319 7.61 6.93 -13.64
N GLU A 320 8.77 6.65 -14.24
CA GLU A 320 9.00 5.49 -15.08
C GLU A 320 9.13 4.22 -14.25
N THR A 321 9.82 4.29 -13.10
CA THR A 321 9.84 3.21 -12.10
C THR A 321 8.43 2.84 -11.64
N ILE A 322 7.63 3.83 -11.23
CA ILE A 322 6.23 3.63 -10.83
C ILE A 322 5.39 3.05 -11.98
N HIS A 323 5.61 3.52 -13.21
CA HIS A 323 4.94 2.97 -14.40
C HIS A 323 5.30 1.50 -14.66
N ASN A 324 6.56 1.12 -14.48
CA ASN A 324 7.02 -0.26 -14.62
C ASN A 324 6.42 -1.17 -13.54
N TRP A 325 6.37 -0.72 -12.27
CA TRP A 325 5.68 -1.45 -11.20
C TRP A 325 4.20 -1.64 -11.50
N LYS A 326 3.49 -0.57 -11.92
CA LYS A 326 2.10 -0.63 -12.38
C LYS A 326 1.91 -1.62 -13.53
N SER A 327 2.89 -1.73 -14.43
CA SER A 327 2.87 -2.67 -15.55
C SER A 327 3.07 -4.12 -15.11
N VAL A 328 3.90 -4.38 -14.10
CA VAL A 328 4.03 -5.71 -13.48
C VAL A 328 2.70 -6.14 -12.86
N CYS A 329 2.05 -5.26 -12.08
CA CYS A 329 0.79 -5.58 -11.43
C CYS A 329 -0.35 -5.86 -12.43
N LYS A 330 -0.44 -5.05 -13.49
CA LYS A 330 -1.38 -5.32 -14.61
C LYS A 330 -1.10 -6.64 -15.31
N LEU A 331 0.18 -7.01 -15.48
CA LEU A 331 0.54 -8.29 -16.06
C LEU A 331 0.09 -9.45 -15.16
N GLY A 332 0.26 -9.34 -13.84
CA GLY A 332 -0.26 -10.29 -12.85
C GLY A 332 -1.76 -10.52 -12.99
N ASN A 333 -2.54 -9.43 -12.99
CA ASN A 333 -4.00 -9.49 -13.16
C ASN A 333 -4.43 -10.15 -14.48
N ASN A 334 -3.67 -9.94 -15.56
CA ASN A 334 -3.99 -10.51 -16.87
C ASN A 334 -3.64 -11.99 -16.99
N GLU A 335 -2.54 -12.41 -16.37
CA GLU A 335 -1.98 -13.77 -16.51
C GLU A 335 -2.31 -14.68 -15.31
N GLY A 336 -2.99 -14.15 -14.27
CA GLY A 336 -3.55 -14.93 -13.17
C GLY A 336 -2.59 -15.20 -12.01
N PHE A 337 -1.67 -14.28 -11.71
CA PHE A 337 -0.78 -14.37 -10.54
C PHE A 337 -0.77 -13.07 -9.75
N ASP A 338 -0.53 -13.17 -8.44
CA ASP A 338 -0.52 -12.03 -7.55
C ASP A 338 0.83 -11.28 -7.60
N THR A 339 0.77 -9.97 -7.31
CA THR A 339 1.95 -9.10 -7.34
C THR A 339 2.05 -8.24 -6.10
N ILE A 340 3.23 -8.26 -5.49
CA ILE A 340 3.57 -7.40 -4.35
C ILE A 340 4.76 -6.52 -4.69
N ILE A 341 4.60 -5.21 -4.55
CA ILE A 341 5.70 -4.23 -4.75
C ILE A 341 6.24 -3.81 -3.39
N VAL A 342 7.55 -3.92 -3.19
CA VAL A 342 8.24 -3.58 -1.94
C VAL A 342 9.33 -2.54 -2.23
N VAL A 343 9.24 -1.38 -1.57
CA VAL A 343 10.26 -0.32 -1.67
C VAL A 343 11.43 -0.66 -0.75
N GLN A 344 12.60 -0.89 -1.33
CA GLN A 344 13.82 -1.30 -0.60
C GLN A 344 14.31 -0.26 0.45
N PRO A 345 14.68 -0.67 1.68
CA PRO A 345 15.43 0.18 2.61
C PRO A 345 16.86 0.46 2.15
N LEU A 346 17.31 1.69 2.41
CA LEU A 346 18.70 2.14 2.30
C LEU A 346 19.18 2.77 3.61
N PRO A 347 20.50 2.92 3.84
CA PRO A 347 21.05 3.42 5.10
C PRO A 347 20.45 4.74 5.60
N LEU A 348 20.06 5.65 4.70
CA LEU A 348 19.54 6.97 5.06
C LEU A 348 18.03 7.13 4.88
N THR A 349 17.31 6.11 4.40
CA THR A 349 15.85 6.24 4.17
C THR A 349 15.02 6.06 5.45
N GLY A 350 15.66 5.59 6.53
CA GLY A 350 15.08 5.43 7.86
C GLY A 350 15.58 6.46 8.87
N GLN A 351 15.24 6.26 10.15
CA GLN A 351 15.64 7.09 11.28
C GLN A 351 16.71 6.43 12.17
N ARG A 352 17.19 5.24 11.78
CA ARG A 352 18.29 4.55 12.46
C ARG A 352 19.57 5.39 12.46
N VAL A 353 20.28 5.40 13.59
CA VAL A 353 21.69 5.82 13.62
C VAL A 353 22.56 4.67 13.09
N LEU A 354 23.29 4.92 12.01
CA LEU A 354 24.18 3.94 11.40
C LEU A 354 25.33 3.57 12.36
N THR A 355 25.80 2.32 12.30
CA THR A 355 26.99 1.91 13.06
C THR A 355 28.24 2.55 12.47
N GLU A 356 29.35 2.59 13.22
CA GLU A 356 30.63 3.12 12.72
C GLU A 356 31.06 2.42 11.42
N GLN A 357 30.96 1.08 11.37
CA GLN A 357 31.19 0.28 10.16
C GLN A 357 30.33 0.74 8.96
N GLU A 358 29.04 1.04 9.18
CA GLU A 358 28.14 1.50 8.12
C GLU A 358 28.45 2.95 7.72
N ILE A 359 28.75 3.82 8.68
CA ILE A 359 29.12 5.22 8.49
C ILE A 359 30.35 5.33 7.58
N GLU A 360 31.40 4.56 7.84
CA GLU A 360 32.61 4.54 7.00
C GLU A 360 32.31 4.19 5.54
N LYS A 361 31.34 3.30 5.29
CA LYS A 361 30.96 2.87 3.94
C LYS A 361 29.96 3.82 3.26
N VAL A 362 29.17 4.55 4.05
CA VAL A 362 28.08 5.41 3.55
C VAL A 362 28.54 6.85 3.27
N ILE A 363 29.39 7.44 4.13
CA ILE A 363 29.74 8.88 4.09
C ILE A 363 30.54 9.29 2.84
N HIS A 364 31.23 8.38 2.17
CA HIS A 364 32.03 8.72 0.99
C HIS A 364 31.22 8.99 -0.31
N SER A 365 29.88 8.91 -0.27
CA SER A 365 29.03 9.17 -1.45
C SER A 365 28.09 10.37 -1.23
N VAL A 366 28.40 11.50 -1.86
CA VAL A 366 27.55 12.71 -1.90
C VAL A 366 26.21 12.45 -2.64
N SER A 367 26.07 11.30 -3.29
CA SER A 367 24.89 10.84 -4.04
C SER A 367 23.75 10.29 -3.16
N SER A 368 23.99 10.02 -1.87
CA SER A 368 23.04 9.41 -0.94
C SER A 368 21.85 10.32 -0.55
N LEU A 369 22.06 11.63 -0.41
CA LEU A 369 20.99 12.60 -0.06
C LEU A 369 19.97 12.81 -1.19
N TYR A 370 20.39 12.72 -2.46
CA TYR A 370 19.48 12.89 -3.62
C TYR A 370 18.48 11.74 -3.77
N ASN A 371 18.79 10.56 -3.21
CA ASN A 371 17.91 9.40 -3.27
C ASN A 371 16.72 9.53 -2.31
N LEU A 372 16.84 10.26 -1.20
CA LEU A 372 15.76 10.40 -0.21
C LEU A 372 14.48 10.96 -0.81
N HIS A 373 14.58 12.00 -1.64
CA HIS A 373 13.42 12.58 -2.32
C HIS A 373 12.78 11.59 -3.29
N LYS A 374 13.56 10.78 -4.01
CA LYS A 374 13.02 9.78 -4.94
C LYS A 374 12.31 8.64 -4.21
N PHE A 375 12.89 8.17 -3.11
CA PHE A 375 12.29 7.14 -2.27
C PHE A 375 11.00 7.62 -1.61
N GLN A 376 10.90 8.90 -1.25
CA GLN A 376 9.63 9.48 -0.82
C GLN A 376 8.59 9.44 -1.96
N GLN A 377 8.97 9.81 -3.18
CA GLN A 377 8.05 9.74 -4.34
C GLN A 377 7.58 8.31 -4.66
N TYR A 378 8.40 7.30 -4.40
CA TYR A 378 7.97 5.90 -4.53
C TYR A 378 6.89 5.56 -3.50
N VAL A 379 7.06 6.01 -2.26
CA VAL A 379 6.10 5.75 -1.18
C VAL A 379 4.80 6.51 -1.36
N ASP A 380 4.87 7.77 -1.80
CA ASP A 380 3.69 8.58 -2.13
C ASP A 380 2.82 7.93 -3.21
N ALA A 381 3.40 7.05 -4.05
CA ALA A 381 2.69 6.34 -5.11
C ALA A 381 2.14 4.96 -4.70
N LEU A 382 2.43 4.47 -3.49
CA LEU A 382 1.98 3.13 -3.06
C LEU A 382 0.47 3.03 -2.94
N GLU A 383 -0.21 4.09 -2.49
CA GLU A 383 -1.68 4.14 -2.41
C GLU A 383 -2.32 3.95 -3.79
N GLU A 384 -1.79 4.62 -4.84
CA GLU A 384 -2.27 4.44 -6.22
C GLU A 384 -1.92 3.03 -6.77
N LEU A 385 -0.80 2.46 -6.37
CA LEU A 385 -0.38 1.13 -6.79
C LEU A 385 -1.20 0.03 -6.11
N ASP A 386 -1.68 0.22 -4.89
CA ASP A 386 -2.59 -0.70 -4.18
C ASP A 386 -3.95 -0.86 -4.91
N GLU A 387 -4.33 0.05 -5.82
CA GLU A 387 -5.53 -0.10 -6.67
C GLU A 387 -5.38 -1.18 -7.75
N VAL A 388 -4.14 -1.56 -8.09
CA VAL A 388 -3.82 -2.44 -9.22
C VAL A 388 -2.95 -3.64 -8.85
N CYS A 389 -2.13 -3.53 -7.81
CA CYS A 389 -1.32 -4.60 -7.25
C CYS A 389 -2.09 -5.34 -6.16
N THR A 390 -1.76 -6.60 -5.89
CA THR A 390 -2.33 -7.34 -4.76
C THR A 390 -1.99 -6.67 -3.43
N LYS A 391 -0.74 -6.20 -3.28
CA LYS A 391 -0.32 -5.38 -2.14
C LYS A 391 0.94 -4.58 -2.44
N THR A 392 1.13 -3.47 -1.73
CA THR A 392 2.39 -2.74 -1.68
C THR A 392 2.90 -2.59 -0.25
N ALA A 393 4.22 -2.39 -0.10
CA ALA A 393 4.84 -2.21 1.21
C ALA A 393 6.02 -1.21 1.19
N ASP A 394 6.03 -0.28 2.16
CA ASP A 394 7.15 0.62 2.44
C ASP A 394 8.11 -0.04 3.44
N PHE A 395 9.28 -0.48 2.97
CA PHE A 395 10.29 -1.07 3.85
C PHE A 395 11.37 -0.08 4.30
N ARG A 396 11.28 1.21 3.98
CA ARG A 396 12.37 2.18 4.25
C ARG A 396 12.83 2.25 5.70
N ARG A 397 11.94 1.93 6.66
CA ARG A 397 12.20 2.02 8.11
C ARG A 397 12.27 0.67 8.82
N ILE A 398 12.38 -0.46 8.11
CA ILE A 398 12.36 -1.79 8.76
C ILE A 398 13.57 -2.00 9.66
N PHE A 399 14.62 -1.19 9.47
CA PHE A 399 15.86 -1.25 10.23
C PHE A 399 15.94 -0.17 11.33
N ASP A 400 14.95 0.73 11.47
CA ASP A 400 14.98 1.86 12.41
C ASP A 400 15.31 1.46 13.85
N TYR A 401 15.01 0.21 14.22
CA TYR A 401 15.10 -0.33 15.57
C TYR A 401 16.20 -1.39 15.74
N ILE A 402 17.06 -1.57 14.72
CA ILE A 402 18.12 -2.57 14.70
C ILE A 402 19.44 -1.90 15.08
N GLN A 403 20.21 -2.51 15.97
CA GLN A 403 21.42 -1.89 16.55
C GLN A 403 22.70 -2.48 15.97
N GLU A 404 22.62 -3.65 15.34
CA GLU A 404 23.71 -4.33 14.67
C GLU A 404 23.90 -3.84 13.23
N PRO A 405 25.12 -3.92 12.66
CA PRO A 405 25.32 -3.67 11.23
C PRO A 405 24.37 -4.52 10.39
N VAL A 406 23.51 -3.85 9.60
CA VAL A 406 22.57 -4.49 8.65
C VAL A 406 22.93 -4.17 7.21
N PHE A 407 23.66 -3.09 6.97
CA PHE A 407 24.14 -2.71 5.65
C PHE A 407 25.61 -3.10 5.46
N PHE A 408 25.89 -3.65 4.29
CA PHE A 408 27.25 -3.91 3.83
C PHE A 408 27.82 -2.66 3.13
N ASP A 409 26.98 -1.96 2.37
CA ASP A 409 27.30 -0.72 1.66
C ASP A 409 26.04 0.17 1.52
N ASN A 410 26.05 1.10 0.56
CA ASN A 410 24.96 2.03 0.27
C ASN A 410 23.62 1.41 -0.17
N GLY A 411 23.48 0.09 -0.24
CA GLY A 411 22.18 -0.56 -0.47
C GLY A 411 22.15 -2.09 -0.34
N HIS A 412 23.28 -2.76 -0.30
CA HIS A 412 23.34 -4.19 0.02
C HIS A 412 23.27 -4.42 1.52
N THR A 413 22.59 -5.49 1.92
CA THR A 413 22.43 -5.88 3.31
C THR A 413 23.35 -7.04 3.68
N LEU A 414 23.79 -7.03 4.93
CA LEU A 414 24.40 -8.18 5.60
C LEU A 414 23.33 -9.26 5.86
N VAL A 415 23.77 -10.44 6.31
CA VAL A 415 22.88 -11.59 6.59
C VAL A 415 21.73 -11.22 7.53
N LEU A 416 22.01 -10.43 8.57
CA LEU A 416 20.98 -9.94 9.50
C LEU A 416 19.94 -9.05 8.79
N GLY A 417 20.38 -8.11 7.95
CA GLY A 417 19.48 -7.28 7.16
C GLY A 417 18.62 -8.12 6.20
N ASN A 418 19.20 -9.14 5.55
CA ASN A 418 18.45 -10.08 4.70
C ASN A 418 17.41 -10.88 5.50
N LYS A 419 17.72 -11.28 6.73
CA LYS A 419 16.79 -11.98 7.62
C LYS A 419 15.60 -11.10 7.96
N ILE A 420 15.84 -9.85 8.36
CA ILE A 420 14.80 -8.89 8.70
C ILE A 420 13.93 -8.58 7.47
N ILE A 421 14.52 -8.41 6.28
CA ILE A 421 13.75 -8.27 5.04
C ILE A 421 12.83 -9.47 4.84
N ALA A 422 13.36 -10.69 4.98
CA ALA A 422 12.59 -11.92 4.82
C ALA A 422 11.41 -12.02 5.82
N GLU A 423 11.63 -11.67 7.08
CA GLU A 423 10.59 -11.62 8.12
C GLU A 423 9.50 -10.59 7.76
N ASN A 424 9.90 -9.38 7.32
CA ASN A 424 8.94 -8.35 6.88
C ASN A 424 8.15 -8.79 5.65
N VAL A 425 8.80 -9.39 4.65
CA VAL A 425 8.10 -9.94 3.49
C VAL A 425 7.12 -11.04 3.94
N PHE A 426 7.53 -11.93 4.83
CA PHE A 426 6.65 -12.96 5.38
C PHE A 426 5.39 -12.36 6.03
N SER A 427 5.53 -11.28 6.81
CA SER A 427 4.38 -10.59 7.40
C SER A 427 3.42 -9.96 6.40
N VAL A 428 3.91 -9.52 5.24
CA VAL A 428 3.06 -8.96 4.18
C VAL A 428 2.26 -10.08 3.50
N ILE A 429 2.89 -11.23 3.23
CA ILE A 429 2.25 -12.30 2.46
C ILE A 429 1.39 -13.23 3.31
N SER A 430 1.72 -13.40 4.60
CA SER A 430 1.08 -14.41 5.45
C SER A 430 -0.42 -14.19 5.65
N PRO A 431 -0.90 -12.97 5.95
CA PRO A 431 -2.34 -12.73 6.09
C PRO A 431 -3.11 -12.96 4.79
N ILE A 432 -2.45 -12.83 3.63
CA ILE A 432 -3.09 -12.90 2.31
C ILE A 432 -3.26 -14.36 1.88
N TYR A 433 -2.24 -15.21 2.10
CA TYR A 433 -2.21 -16.56 1.51
C TYR A 433 -2.30 -17.70 2.53
N PHE A 434 -2.03 -17.42 3.81
CA PHE A 434 -1.88 -18.44 4.84
C PHE A 434 -2.90 -18.34 5.97
N ASP A 435 -3.82 -17.36 5.95
CA ASP A 435 -4.82 -17.09 7.00
C ASP A 435 -4.20 -16.92 8.40
N GLU A 436 -2.93 -16.54 8.45
CA GLU A 436 -2.17 -16.31 9.67
C GLU A 436 -1.63 -14.87 9.63
N THR A 437 -2.06 -14.03 10.57
CA THR A 437 -1.55 -12.67 10.73
C THR A 437 -0.24 -12.68 11.48
N HIS A 438 0.84 -12.44 10.75
CA HIS A 438 2.15 -12.14 11.29
C HIS A 438 2.41 -10.66 11.06
N SER A 439 2.81 -9.89 12.07
CA SER A 439 3.16 -8.48 11.89
C SER A 439 4.66 -8.28 11.92
N VAL A 440 5.21 -7.59 10.92
CA VAL A 440 6.44 -6.82 11.10
C VAL A 440 6.12 -5.34 10.96
N ILE A 441 5.58 -4.77 12.03
CA ILE A 441 5.30 -3.34 12.24
C ILE A 441 6.52 -2.47 11.95
N GLN A 442 6.33 -1.51 11.04
CA GLN A 442 6.86 -0.14 11.07
C GLN A 442 5.76 0.83 11.49
N ASN A 443 6.18 1.92 12.11
CA ASN A 443 5.37 2.92 12.81
C ASN A 443 4.83 4.02 11.90
N ASP A 444 3.53 4.29 11.98
CA ASP A 444 2.95 5.60 11.69
C ASP A 444 2.78 6.33 13.04
N LEU A 445 3.56 7.39 13.27
CA LEU A 445 3.47 8.24 14.45
C LEU A 445 3.74 9.70 14.03
N ASN A 446 2.71 10.34 13.50
CA ASN A 446 2.61 11.80 13.52
C ASN A 446 1.82 12.20 14.77
N SER A 447 2.52 12.50 15.86
CA SER A 447 1.99 13.39 16.90
C SER A 447 3.03 14.47 17.16
N GLU A 448 2.73 15.68 16.69
CA GLU A 448 3.48 16.89 16.99
C GLU A 448 3.46 17.16 18.50
N ASN A 449 4.61 17.62 19.01
CA ASN A 449 4.88 18.01 20.40
C ASN A 449 5.13 16.84 21.37
N ASN A 450 6.36 16.34 21.37
CA ASN A 450 7.22 16.35 22.55
C ASN A 450 8.65 16.01 22.11
N GLY A 451 9.62 16.84 22.52
CA GLY A 451 11.04 16.54 22.31
C GLY A 451 11.44 15.25 23.04
N PRO A 452 12.60 14.66 22.73
CA PRO A 452 13.03 13.39 23.34
C PRO A 452 13.27 13.59 24.84
N GLU A 453 12.28 13.25 25.66
CA GLU A 453 12.45 13.11 27.10
C GLU A 453 13.25 11.83 27.37
N THR A 454 14.38 12.02 28.04
CA THR A 454 15.32 10.99 28.47
C THR A 454 14.64 10.03 29.44
N GLY A 455 14.45 8.75 29.06
CA GLY A 455 14.01 7.69 29.98
C GLY A 455 13.02 6.66 29.43
N VAL A 456 12.66 6.71 28.15
CA VAL A 456 11.68 5.78 27.53
C VAL A 456 12.26 4.36 27.41
N VAL A 457 11.50 3.36 27.86
CA VAL A 457 11.87 1.92 27.75
C VAL A 457 11.52 1.40 26.36
N TYR A 458 12.50 0.82 25.64
CA TYR A 458 12.29 0.20 24.33
C TYR A 458 12.54 -1.30 24.39
N ALA A 459 11.51 -2.11 24.14
CA ALA A 459 11.55 -3.57 24.20
C ALA A 459 10.76 -4.24 23.06
N VAL A 460 10.87 -3.69 21.86
CA VAL A 460 10.18 -4.17 20.65
C VAL A 460 10.61 -5.61 20.33
N GLY A 461 9.63 -6.51 20.16
CA GLY A 461 9.86 -7.92 19.80
C GLY A 461 10.57 -8.76 20.88
N ALA A 462 10.79 -8.19 22.07
CA ALA A 462 11.49 -8.88 23.14
C ALA A 462 10.62 -9.98 23.75
N ASP A 463 11.21 -11.11 24.08
CA ASP A 463 10.58 -12.10 24.97
C ASP A 463 10.73 -11.63 26.42
N LEU A 464 9.61 -11.13 26.95
CA LEU A 464 9.46 -10.63 28.31
C LEU A 464 8.45 -11.51 29.07
N SER A 465 8.23 -12.74 28.62
CA SER A 465 7.26 -13.62 29.23
C SER A 465 7.60 -13.91 30.70
N GLY A 466 6.57 -13.90 31.55
CA GLY A 466 6.69 -14.14 32.99
C GLY A 466 7.37 -13.01 33.78
N LYS A 467 7.74 -11.90 33.14
CA LYS A 467 8.47 -10.80 33.80
C LYS A 467 7.55 -9.93 34.65
N ASN A 468 8.13 -9.37 35.71
CA ASN A 468 7.44 -8.48 36.64
C ASN A 468 7.85 -7.02 36.39
N PHE A 469 6.90 -6.21 35.93
CA PHE A 469 7.00 -4.77 35.70
C PHE A 469 6.29 -3.95 36.79
N ASP A 470 5.94 -4.56 37.92
CA ASP A 470 5.21 -3.90 39.00
C ASP A 470 5.97 -2.67 39.52
N ASN A 471 5.23 -1.58 39.72
CA ASN A 471 5.69 -0.30 40.26
C ASN A 471 6.77 0.41 39.42
N LEU A 472 6.99 -0.02 38.17
CA LEU A 472 7.94 0.64 37.27
C LEU A 472 7.33 1.86 36.59
N ASN A 473 8.18 2.86 36.30
CA ASN A 473 7.82 3.95 35.41
C ASN A 473 8.09 3.52 33.96
N LEU A 474 7.04 3.15 33.24
CA LEU A 474 7.03 2.73 31.84
C LEU A 474 6.29 3.76 30.97
N GLN A 475 6.29 5.03 31.39
CA GLN A 475 5.73 6.10 30.59
C GLN A 475 6.39 6.13 29.21
N ASN A 476 5.56 6.19 28.17
CA ASN A 476 5.96 6.14 26.76
C ASN A 476 6.69 4.86 26.33
N ALA A 477 6.75 3.81 27.17
CA ALA A 477 7.47 2.58 26.87
C ALA A 477 6.95 1.91 25.60
N VAL A 478 7.84 1.27 24.83
CA VAL A 478 7.51 0.65 23.55
C VAL A 478 7.74 -0.87 23.62
N PHE A 479 6.65 -1.62 23.73
CA PHE A 479 6.58 -3.09 23.81
C PHE A 479 6.03 -3.74 22.53
N ASP A 480 6.09 -3.05 21.40
CA ASP A 480 5.49 -3.53 20.16
C ASP A 480 6.04 -4.92 19.77
N LYS A 481 5.14 -5.87 19.46
CA LYS A 481 5.43 -7.31 19.22
C LYS A 481 6.14 -8.06 20.34
N ALA A 482 6.32 -7.46 21.52
CA ALA A 482 6.95 -8.16 22.62
C ALA A 482 6.07 -9.34 23.06
N ASP A 483 6.70 -10.42 23.50
CA ASP A 483 6.00 -11.45 24.26
C ASP A 483 5.91 -11.00 25.71
N LEU A 484 4.76 -10.45 26.09
CA LEU A 484 4.43 -10.04 27.44
C LEU A 484 3.53 -11.07 28.13
N SER A 485 3.52 -12.31 27.65
CA SER A 485 2.66 -13.33 28.25
C SER A 485 3.04 -13.59 29.71
N ASN A 486 2.05 -13.79 30.57
CA ASN A 486 2.23 -14.07 32.00
C ASN A 486 3.00 -12.95 32.75
N THR A 487 2.98 -11.71 32.26
CA THR A 487 3.64 -10.57 32.90
C THR A 487 2.77 -9.87 33.94
N SER A 488 3.41 -9.11 34.83
CA SER A 488 2.73 -8.29 35.83
C SER A 488 3.07 -6.81 35.67
N PHE A 489 2.07 -5.92 35.73
CA PHE A 489 2.12 -4.46 35.58
C PHE A 489 1.40 -3.75 36.75
N ASN A 490 1.33 -4.36 37.93
CA ASN A 490 0.65 -3.78 39.08
C ASN A 490 1.30 -2.43 39.44
N ASN A 491 0.49 -1.38 39.51
CA ASN A 491 0.95 -0.01 39.82
C ASN A 491 2.06 0.54 38.91
N ALA A 492 2.30 -0.06 37.73
CA ALA A 492 3.23 0.52 36.78
C ALA A 492 2.65 1.83 36.21
N ASN A 493 3.47 2.86 35.98
CA ASN A 493 3.06 3.99 35.14
C ASN A 493 3.21 3.56 33.68
N ILE A 494 2.14 3.54 32.90
CA ILE A 494 2.17 3.09 31.49
C ILE A 494 1.61 4.17 30.55
N ASP A 495 1.48 5.41 31.01
CA ASP A 495 0.90 6.50 30.23
C ASP A 495 1.69 6.68 28.93
N GLY A 496 1.04 6.71 27.77
CA GLY A 496 1.71 6.79 26.47
C GLY A 496 2.38 5.50 26.00
N ALA A 497 2.34 4.40 26.78
CA ALA A 497 3.01 3.16 26.42
C ALA A 497 2.34 2.47 25.23
N ARG A 498 3.16 1.77 24.44
CA ARG A 498 2.78 1.10 23.21
C ARG A 498 2.95 -0.41 23.35
N PHE A 499 1.94 -1.15 22.90
CA PHE A 499 1.85 -2.61 22.97
C PHE A 499 1.38 -3.16 21.61
N VAL A 500 1.78 -2.52 20.51
CA VAL A 500 1.23 -2.80 19.19
C VAL A 500 1.57 -4.23 18.78
N PHE A 501 0.57 -5.08 18.50
CA PHE A 501 0.70 -6.54 18.31
C PHE A 501 1.48 -7.30 19.40
N ALA A 502 1.57 -6.76 20.63
CA ALA A 502 2.19 -7.49 21.72
C ALA A 502 1.35 -8.71 22.10
N ASN A 503 2.02 -9.79 22.52
CA ASN A 503 1.33 -10.92 23.14
C ASN A 503 1.07 -10.59 24.61
N LEU A 504 -0.19 -10.38 24.97
CA LEU A 504 -0.63 -10.04 26.34
C LEU A 504 -1.27 -11.21 27.07
N ASP A 505 -1.10 -12.45 26.58
CA ASP A 505 -1.72 -13.64 27.15
C ASP A 505 -1.40 -13.81 28.64
N ASN A 506 -2.42 -13.86 29.50
CA ASN A 506 -2.27 -13.91 30.96
C ASN A 506 -1.47 -12.73 31.57
N SER A 507 -1.32 -11.61 30.88
CA SER A 507 -0.81 -10.37 31.46
C SER A 507 -1.91 -9.68 32.28
N ASN A 508 -1.58 -9.15 33.46
CA ASN A 508 -2.54 -8.35 34.24
C ASN A 508 -2.62 -6.88 33.76
N LEU A 509 -1.95 -6.52 32.66
CA LEU A 509 -2.08 -5.19 32.04
C LEU A 509 -3.56 -4.84 31.84
N LEU A 510 -4.33 -5.79 31.31
CA LEU A 510 -5.75 -5.64 30.99
C LEU A 510 -6.67 -5.77 32.22
N ASP A 511 -6.15 -6.05 33.41
CA ASP A 511 -6.92 -6.03 34.66
C ASP A 511 -7.06 -4.60 35.22
N ARG A 512 -6.20 -3.67 34.79
CA ARG A 512 -6.18 -2.27 35.23
C ARG A 512 -7.49 -1.55 34.92
N ILE A 513 -7.93 -0.68 35.81
CA ILE A 513 -9.13 0.16 35.60
C ILE A 513 -8.85 1.25 34.55
N ASP A 514 -7.63 1.78 34.58
CA ASP A 514 -7.16 2.83 33.70
C ASP A 514 -6.25 2.24 32.62
N LEU A 515 -6.70 2.36 31.37
CA LEU A 515 -5.97 2.04 30.14
C LEU A 515 -5.94 3.27 29.22
N SER A 516 -6.08 4.47 29.78
CA SER A 516 -6.04 5.70 28.98
C SER A 516 -4.67 5.93 28.36
N ASP A 517 -4.66 6.59 27.20
CA ASP A 517 -3.46 7.04 26.48
C ASP A 517 -2.42 5.95 26.13
N ILE A 518 -2.81 4.67 26.07
CA ILE A 518 -1.94 3.59 25.59
C ILE A 518 -2.29 3.16 24.15
N ASN A 519 -1.32 2.58 23.45
CA ASN A 519 -1.52 2.04 22.11
C ASN A 519 -1.62 0.50 22.11
N LEU A 520 -2.81 -0.03 21.89
CA LEU A 520 -3.11 -1.46 21.80
C LEU A 520 -3.39 -1.91 20.35
N ALA A 521 -3.01 -1.12 19.35
CA ALA A 521 -3.30 -1.44 17.94
C ALA A 521 -2.77 -2.84 17.56
N GLY A 522 -3.61 -3.64 16.89
CA GLY A 522 -3.25 -5.01 16.48
C GLY A 522 -3.00 -6.01 17.62
N ALA A 523 -3.08 -5.62 18.89
CA ALA A 523 -2.90 -6.54 20.01
C ALA A 523 -4.06 -7.52 20.12
N ASN A 524 -3.77 -8.76 20.54
CA ASN A 524 -4.81 -9.71 20.90
C ASN A 524 -5.30 -9.39 22.32
N ILE A 525 -6.52 -8.85 22.40
CA ILE A 525 -7.24 -8.52 23.62
C ILE A 525 -8.61 -9.21 23.61
N SER A 526 -8.66 -10.42 23.05
CA SER A 526 -9.84 -11.26 22.99
C SER A 526 -10.15 -11.88 24.35
N ASN A 527 -11.43 -12.20 24.59
CA ASN A 527 -11.90 -12.84 25.82
C ASN A 527 -11.67 -12.04 27.12
N VAL A 528 -11.51 -10.72 27.03
CA VAL A 528 -11.27 -9.86 28.21
C VAL A 528 -12.50 -9.01 28.56
N SER A 529 -12.60 -8.58 29.81
CA SER A 529 -13.65 -7.65 30.24
C SER A 529 -13.09 -6.23 30.30
N LEU A 530 -13.44 -5.38 29.34
CA LEU A 530 -13.15 -3.93 29.34
C LEU A 530 -14.27 -3.09 29.98
N LYS A 531 -15.35 -3.73 30.44
CA LYS A 531 -16.46 -3.08 31.13
C LYS A 531 -15.99 -2.13 32.24
N GLY A 532 -16.37 -0.86 32.12
CA GLY A 532 -16.10 0.18 33.12
C GLY A 532 -14.66 0.66 33.19
N LYS A 533 -13.80 0.25 32.24
CA LYS A 533 -12.44 0.79 32.12
C LYS A 533 -12.46 2.14 31.41
N ASP A 534 -11.52 3.01 31.79
CA ASP A 534 -11.25 4.23 31.04
C ASP A 534 -10.37 3.88 29.84
N LEU A 535 -10.90 4.13 28.65
CA LEU A 535 -10.19 3.96 27.38
C LEU A 535 -9.89 5.32 26.73
N SER A 536 -9.98 6.45 27.43
CA SER A 536 -9.72 7.77 26.84
C SER A 536 -8.33 7.80 26.18
N GLY A 537 -8.23 8.26 24.94
CA GLY A 537 -6.95 8.28 24.20
C GLY A 537 -6.38 6.91 23.77
N THR A 538 -6.93 5.77 24.24
CA THR A 538 -6.47 4.44 23.81
C THR A 538 -6.66 4.23 22.30
N ILE A 539 -5.63 3.74 21.63
CA ILE A 539 -5.66 3.35 20.22
C ILE A 539 -5.96 1.85 20.11
N LEU A 540 -7.02 1.51 19.38
CA LEU A 540 -7.54 0.14 19.24
C LEU A 540 -7.58 -0.34 17.77
N THR A 541 -7.07 0.45 16.84
CA THR A 541 -7.06 0.15 15.40
C THR A 541 -6.50 -1.25 15.13
N GLY A 542 -7.29 -2.10 14.45
CA GLY A 542 -6.92 -3.47 14.12
C GLY A 542 -6.78 -4.45 15.30
N ALA A 543 -7.08 -4.05 16.54
CA ALA A 543 -6.98 -4.95 17.70
C ALA A 543 -8.00 -6.09 17.61
N ASP A 544 -7.69 -7.24 18.21
CA ASP A 544 -8.65 -8.34 18.35
C ASP A 544 -9.36 -8.28 19.69
N LEU A 545 -10.64 -7.87 19.67
CA LEU A 545 -11.56 -7.79 20.80
C LEU A 545 -12.59 -8.92 20.78
N SER A 546 -12.33 -10.02 20.06
CA SER A 546 -13.29 -11.11 19.91
C SER A 546 -13.72 -11.68 21.26
N ASN A 547 -15.02 -11.93 21.44
CA ASN A 547 -15.63 -12.43 22.69
C ASN A 547 -15.44 -11.52 23.92
N SER A 548 -14.92 -10.31 23.76
CA SER A 548 -14.68 -9.39 24.88
C SER A 548 -15.96 -8.71 25.36
N ASN A 549 -15.97 -8.27 26.61
CA ASN A 549 -17.09 -7.57 27.21
C ASN A 549 -16.80 -6.06 27.31
N LEU A 550 -17.39 -5.28 26.40
CA LEU A 550 -17.34 -3.82 26.38
C LEU A 550 -18.65 -3.18 26.84
N THR A 551 -19.54 -3.90 27.55
CA THR A 551 -20.86 -3.39 27.97
C THR A 551 -20.73 -2.02 28.65
N GLY A 552 -21.36 -0.99 28.09
CA GLY A 552 -21.42 0.35 28.68
C GLY A 552 -20.13 1.17 28.59
N VAL A 553 -19.15 0.74 27.79
CA VAL A 553 -17.89 1.47 27.58
C VAL A 553 -18.14 2.66 26.65
N ASP A 554 -17.46 3.78 26.94
CA ASP A 554 -17.42 4.94 26.04
C ASP A 554 -16.33 4.75 24.98
N LEU A 555 -16.75 4.56 23.73
CA LEU A 555 -15.92 4.43 22.55
C LEU A 555 -16.16 5.60 21.59
N SER A 556 -16.77 6.69 22.05
CA SER A 556 -17.09 7.84 21.19
C SER A 556 -15.83 8.47 20.59
N GLY A 557 -15.91 8.82 19.30
CA GLY A 557 -14.82 9.43 18.53
C GLY A 557 -13.60 8.53 18.30
N LYS A 558 -13.62 7.26 18.72
CA LYS A 558 -12.45 6.38 18.59
C LYS A 558 -12.23 5.88 17.18
N ASP A 559 -10.96 5.73 16.81
CA ASP A 559 -10.57 4.93 15.67
C ASP A 559 -10.57 3.44 16.03
N LEU A 560 -11.51 2.71 15.44
CA LEU A 560 -11.71 1.27 15.49
C LEU A 560 -11.57 0.65 14.09
N THR A 561 -10.90 1.33 13.15
CA THR A 561 -10.68 0.85 11.79
C THR A 561 -10.10 -0.56 11.81
N LYS A 562 -10.71 -1.48 11.05
CA LYS A 562 -10.32 -2.91 10.91
C LYS A 562 -10.24 -3.70 12.22
N THR A 563 -10.81 -3.22 13.32
CA THR A 563 -10.86 -3.94 14.60
C THR A 563 -11.70 -5.21 14.48
N ILE A 564 -11.25 -6.29 15.11
CA ILE A 564 -11.99 -7.56 15.13
C ILE A 564 -12.89 -7.56 16.37
N LEU A 565 -14.20 -7.48 16.16
CA LEU A 565 -15.26 -7.36 17.17
C LEU A 565 -16.19 -8.59 17.11
N ILE A 566 -15.66 -9.77 16.79
CA ILE A 566 -16.46 -10.99 16.60
C ILE A 566 -17.04 -11.43 17.95
N ASP A 567 -18.35 -11.69 18.01
CA ASP A 567 -19.08 -12.14 19.20
C ASP A 567 -18.87 -11.22 20.44
N VAL A 568 -18.48 -9.96 20.20
CA VAL A 568 -18.22 -8.99 21.26
C VAL A 568 -19.53 -8.53 21.92
N ASN A 569 -19.50 -8.24 23.22
CA ASN A 569 -20.64 -7.61 23.88
C ASN A 569 -20.44 -6.09 23.99
N LEU A 570 -21.05 -5.35 23.07
CA LEU A 570 -21.08 -3.87 23.04
C LEU A 570 -22.35 -3.30 23.70
N SER A 571 -23.18 -4.10 24.36
CA SER A 571 -24.50 -3.61 24.80
C SER A 571 -24.42 -2.36 25.70
N ASN A 572 -25.23 -1.36 25.39
CA ASN A 572 -25.29 -0.05 26.04
C ASN A 572 -24.00 0.81 25.92
N SER A 573 -23.08 0.48 25.02
CA SER A 573 -21.87 1.28 24.77
C SER A 573 -22.15 2.50 23.90
N ASN A 574 -21.29 3.51 23.99
CA ASN A 574 -21.35 4.73 23.17
C ASN A 574 -20.32 4.65 22.05
N LEU A 575 -20.75 4.60 20.78
CA LEU A 575 -19.91 4.65 19.58
C LEU A 575 -20.13 5.94 18.78
N THR A 576 -20.66 6.99 19.41
CA THR A 576 -20.94 8.26 18.74
C THR A 576 -19.67 8.81 18.07
N GLY A 577 -19.71 9.04 16.75
CA GLY A 577 -18.58 9.58 16.00
C GLY A 577 -17.36 8.64 15.87
N ALA A 578 -17.47 7.37 16.26
CA ALA A 578 -16.37 6.41 16.12
C ALA A 578 -16.15 6.02 14.65
N ASN A 579 -14.90 5.74 14.26
CA ASN A 579 -14.57 5.20 12.94
C ASN A 579 -14.43 3.67 13.02
N LEU A 580 -15.39 2.93 12.47
CA LEU A 580 -15.38 1.46 12.38
C LEU A 580 -15.13 0.98 10.95
N THR A 581 -14.47 1.78 10.11
CA THR A 581 -14.21 1.42 8.71
C THR A 581 -13.55 0.04 8.62
N GLY A 582 -14.20 -0.90 7.91
CA GLY A 582 -13.71 -2.28 7.75
C GLY A 582 -13.71 -3.15 9.02
N ALA A 583 -14.31 -2.70 10.13
CA ALA A 583 -14.39 -3.49 11.37
C ALA A 583 -15.27 -4.74 11.19
N ASN A 584 -14.95 -5.83 11.92
CA ASN A 584 -15.70 -7.07 11.83
C ASN A 584 -16.56 -7.29 13.09
N LEU A 585 -17.84 -6.93 13.02
CA LEU A 585 -18.80 -7.08 14.12
C LEU A 585 -19.59 -8.40 14.06
N LYS A 586 -19.14 -9.42 13.34
CA LYS A 586 -19.89 -10.68 13.19
C LYS A 586 -20.34 -11.22 14.55
N GLY A 587 -21.65 -11.42 14.73
CA GLY A 587 -22.24 -11.94 15.97
C GLY A 587 -22.22 -10.99 17.18
N ALA A 588 -21.75 -9.75 17.02
CA ALA A 588 -21.69 -8.77 18.10
C ALA A 588 -23.08 -8.48 18.71
N ASN A 589 -23.14 -8.36 20.03
CA ASN A 589 -24.32 -7.85 20.72
C ASN A 589 -24.29 -6.33 20.78
N VAL A 590 -25.05 -5.68 19.89
CA VAL A 590 -25.15 -4.23 19.76
C VAL A 590 -26.43 -3.63 20.39
N LYS A 591 -27.04 -4.35 21.34
CA LYS A 591 -28.27 -3.89 22.00
C LYS A 591 -28.06 -2.54 22.71
N ASN A 592 -28.90 -1.55 22.37
CA ASN A 592 -28.85 -0.19 22.90
C ASN A 592 -27.50 0.54 22.67
N VAL A 593 -26.77 0.19 21.62
CA VAL A 593 -25.55 0.94 21.23
C VAL A 593 -25.94 2.23 20.52
N ASP A 594 -25.25 3.32 20.86
CA ASP A 594 -25.36 4.58 20.15
C ASP A 594 -24.31 4.66 19.03
N PHE A 595 -24.75 4.55 17.78
CA PHE A 595 -23.91 4.67 16.57
C PHE A 595 -24.05 6.06 15.91
N THR A 596 -24.57 7.07 16.62
CA THR A 596 -24.80 8.40 16.05
C THR A 596 -23.51 8.94 15.40
N SER A 597 -23.55 9.23 14.11
CA SER A 597 -22.39 9.75 13.35
C SER A 597 -21.17 8.82 13.30
N ALA A 598 -21.30 7.53 13.62
CA ALA A 598 -20.22 6.57 13.43
C ALA A 598 -19.98 6.30 11.93
N ASP A 599 -18.72 6.12 11.54
CA ASP A 599 -18.35 5.67 10.20
C ASP A 599 -18.32 4.13 10.17
N LEU A 600 -19.17 3.53 9.34
CA LEU A 600 -19.33 2.08 9.22
C LEU A 600 -18.89 1.58 7.85
N GLU A 601 -18.24 2.40 7.02
CA GLU A 601 -17.87 2.01 5.65
C GLU A 601 -17.14 0.65 5.63
N ASN A 602 -17.65 -0.31 4.86
CA ASN A 602 -17.14 -1.69 4.77
C ASN A 602 -17.16 -2.52 6.08
N ALA A 603 -17.85 -2.08 7.13
CA ALA A 603 -18.03 -2.86 8.36
C ALA A 603 -18.92 -4.10 8.13
N LYS A 604 -18.64 -5.20 8.83
CA LYS A 604 -19.30 -6.50 8.66
C LYS A 604 -20.28 -6.80 9.79
N PHE A 605 -21.56 -6.98 9.48
CA PHE A 605 -22.65 -7.16 10.47
C PHE A 605 -23.31 -8.55 10.46
N ARG A 606 -22.68 -9.55 9.84
CA ARG A 606 -23.27 -10.90 9.77
C ARG A 606 -23.64 -11.46 11.15
N GLY A 607 -24.90 -11.83 11.33
CA GLY A 607 -25.42 -12.36 12.61
C GLY A 607 -25.64 -11.32 13.70
N VAL A 608 -25.43 -10.03 13.42
CA VAL A 608 -25.76 -8.94 14.34
C VAL A 608 -27.25 -8.67 14.29
N ASP A 609 -27.87 -8.55 15.47
CA ASP A 609 -29.25 -8.08 15.59
C ASP A 609 -29.29 -6.55 15.62
N ILE A 610 -29.61 -5.95 14.47
CA ILE A 610 -29.73 -4.50 14.31
C ILE A 610 -31.18 -4.00 14.49
N SER A 611 -32.12 -4.90 14.83
CA SER A 611 -33.55 -4.56 15.01
C SER A 611 -33.83 -3.58 16.16
N MET A 612 -32.94 -3.54 17.15
CA MET A 612 -33.10 -2.75 18.37
C MET A 612 -32.12 -1.56 18.46
N GLY A 613 -31.38 -1.29 17.39
CA GLY A 613 -30.49 -0.13 17.28
C GLY A 613 -31.21 1.11 16.75
N TYR A 614 -30.64 2.30 16.97
CA TYR A 614 -31.07 3.54 16.30
C TYR A 614 -30.64 3.50 14.82
N LEU A 615 -31.23 2.60 14.03
CA LEU A 615 -30.90 2.42 12.60
C LEU A 615 -30.98 3.73 11.81
N SER A 616 -31.98 4.56 12.13
CA SER A 616 -32.21 5.86 11.47
C SER A 616 -31.07 6.86 11.66
N THR A 617 -30.12 6.62 12.57
CA THR A 617 -28.97 7.50 12.81
C THR A 617 -27.65 6.92 12.30
N MET A 618 -27.67 5.70 11.72
CA MET A 618 -26.48 5.04 11.18
C MET A 618 -26.27 5.42 9.71
N ASN A 619 -25.04 5.73 9.32
CA ASN A 619 -24.67 5.75 7.91
C ASN A 619 -24.40 4.31 7.46
N LEU A 620 -25.33 3.71 6.71
CA LEU A 620 -25.20 2.33 6.24
C LEU A 620 -24.61 2.22 4.82
N THR A 621 -24.23 3.35 4.22
CA THR A 621 -23.59 3.38 2.90
C THR A 621 -22.36 2.47 2.89
N LYS A 622 -22.28 1.53 1.93
CA LYS A 622 -21.19 0.54 1.80
C LYS A 622 -21.01 -0.43 2.98
N VAL A 623 -22.01 -0.63 3.83
CA VAL A 623 -21.96 -1.63 4.92
C VAL A 623 -22.28 -3.03 4.38
N ASP A 624 -21.64 -4.07 4.91
CA ASP A 624 -22.03 -5.47 4.67
C ASP A 624 -23.08 -5.93 5.69
N LEU A 625 -24.35 -5.90 5.25
CA LEU A 625 -25.51 -6.41 5.99
C LEU A 625 -25.90 -7.82 5.54
N SER A 626 -25.07 -8.54 4.77
CA SER A 626 -25.38 -9.91 4.35
C SER A 626 -25.49 -10.84 5.57
N GLY A 627 -26.68 -11.39 5.79
CA GLY A 627 -27.00 -12.20 6.98
C GLY A 627 -27.08 -11.45 8.32
N ALA A 628 -27.18 -10.11 8.33
CA ALA A 628 -27.66 -9.36 9.50
C ALA A 628 -29.12 -9.71 9.83
N ILE A 629 -29.53 -9.61 11.09
CA ILE A 629 -30.91 -9.84 11.50
C ILE A 629 -31.68 -8.51 11.45
N LEU A 630 -32.59 -8.40 10.48
CA LEU A 630 -33.38 -7.18 10.18
C LEU A 630 -34.83 -7.25 10.69
N THR A 631 -35.15 -8.14 11.63
CA THR A 631 -36.54 -8.33 12.12
C THR A 631 -37.08 -7.02 12.70
N ASN A 632 -38.19 -6.47 12.20
CA ASN A 632 -38.73 -5.13 12.60
C ASN A 632 -37.81 -3.91 12.35
N ALA A 633 -36.70 -4.05 11.60
CA ALA A 633 -35.91 -2.90 11.18
C ALA A 633 -36.73 -1.98 10.26
N ASP A 634 -36.72 -0.68 10.53
CA ASP A 634 -37.29 0.33 9.64
C ASP A 634 -36.22 0.76 8.64
N LEU A 635 -36.44 0.45 7.35
CA LEU A 635 -35.55 0.79 6.23
C LEU A 635 -36.10 1.95 5.39
N SER A 636 -37.26 2.49 5.78
CA SER A 636 -37.87 3.60 5.05
C SER A 636 -36.99 4.86 5.17
N GLU A 637 -36.91 5.63 4.09
CA GLU A 637 -36.14 6.88 3.99
C GLU A 637 -34.61 6.73 4.19
N MET A 638 -34.08 5.50 4.31
CA MET A 638 -32.66 5.27 4.53
C MET A 638 -31.84 5.39 3.23
N ASP A 639 -30.62 5.91 3.37
CA ASP A 639 -29.60 5.79 2.33
C ASP A 639 -28.85 4.46 2.51
N LEU A 640 -29.12 3.51 1.62
CA LEU A 640 -28.47 2.20 1.55
C LEU A 640 -27.59 2.10 0.31
N SER A 641 -27.09 3.22 -0.21
CA SER A 641 -26.21 3.23 -1.37
C SER A 641 -25.00 2.33 -1.17
N SER A 642 -24.69 1.50 -2.17
CA SER A 642 -23.57 0.54 -2.14
C SER A 642 -23.56 -0.48 -0.98
N THR A 643 -24.65 -0.62 -0.23
CA THR A 643 -24.78 -1.58 0.89
C THR A 643 -24.89 -3.01 0.35
N ASP A 644 -24.27 -3.97 1.02
CA ASP A 644 -24.49 -5.39 0.75
C ASP A 644 -25.69 -5.92 1.54
N LEU A 645 -26.79 -6.20 0.83
CA LEU A 645 -28.00 -6.78 1.38
C LEU A 645 -28.19 -8.23 0.89
N SER A 646 -27.16 -8.86 0.32
CA SER A 646 -27.31 -10.14 -0.38
C SER A 646 -27.92 -11.23 0.50
N GLY A 647 -28.87 -11.96 -0.07
CA GLY A 647 -29.61 -13.05 0.58
C GLY A 647 -30.60 -12.61 1.66
N GLN A 648 -30.83 -11.30 1.86
CA GLN A 648 -31.80 -10.81 2.85
C GLN A 648 -33.25 -11.07 2.42
N ASP A 649 -34.10 -11.36 3.40
CA ASP A 649 -35.55 -11.34 3.24
C ASP A 649 -36.08 -9.95 3.63
N LEU A 650 -36.42 -9.15 2.63
CA LEU A 650 -37.00 -7.81 2.77
C LEU A 650 -38.50 -7.80 2.44
N SER A 651 -39.15 -8.96 2.32
CA SER A 651 -40.54 -9.08 1.83
C SER A 651 -41.56 -8.33 2.71
N ASP A 652 -41.27 -8.15 4.00
CA ASP A 652 -42.11 -7.44 4.97
C ASP A 652 -41.68 -5.98 5.21
N LYS A 653 -40.67 -5.48 4.49
CA LYS A 653 -40.07 -4.15 4.73
C LYS A 653 -40.70 -3.07 3.86
N ASP A 654 -40.88 -1.89 4.46
CA ASP A 654 -41.17 -0.67 3.73
C ASP A 654 -39.86 -0.08 3.18
N LEU A 655 -39.75 0.01 1.86
CA LEU A 655 -38.62 0.62 1.15
C LEU A 655 -38.98 2.00 0.57
N THR A 656 -40.04 2.64 1.08
CA THR A 656 -40.45 3.97 0.65
C THR A 656 -39.30 4.95 0.85
N ASN A 657 -38.97 5.71 -0.20
CA ASN A 657 -37.86 6.69 -0.22
C ASN A 657 -36.46 6.13 0.10
N THR A 658 -36.28 4.82 0.23
CA THR A 658 -34.95 4.21 0.38
C THR A 658 -34.12 4.40 -0.88
N ILE A 659 -32.87 4.83 -0.72
CA ILE A 659 -31.87 4.98 -1.79
C ILE A 659 -31.08 3.67 -1.88
N LEU A 660 -31.07 3.05 -3.07
CA LEU A 660 -30.45 1.73 -3.30
C LEU A 660 -29.37 1.76 -4.39
N THR A 661 -28.90 2.95 -4.76
CA THR A 661 -27.92 3.12 -5.83
C THR A 661 -26.63 2.36 -5.51
N GLY A 662 -26.18 1.49 -6.41
CA GLY A 662 -25.01 0.65 -6.23
C GLY A 662 -25.15 -0.50 -5.23
N ALA A 663 -26.31 -0.70 -4.60
CA ALA A 663 -26.51 -1.73 -3.59
C ALA A 663 -26.34 -3.14 -4.18
N ASN A 664 -25.85 -4.08 -3.37
CA ASN A 664 -25.84 -5.49 -3.72
C ASN A 664 -27.12 -6.16 -3.20
N LEU A 665 -28.08 -6.39 -4.11
CA LEU A 665 -29.35 -7.06 -3.84
C LEU A 665 -29.34 -8.52 -4.30
N THR A 666 -28.16 -9.13 -4.49
CA THR A 666 -28.05 -10.51 -4.97
C THR A 666 -28.85 -11.47 -4.08
N ASP A 667 -29.71 -12.31 -4.68
CA ASP A 667 -30.57 -13.28 -3.98
C ASP A 667 -31.52 -12.69 -2.91
N VAL A 668 -31.80 -11.37 -2.96
CA VAL A 668 -32.73 -10.71 -2.03
C VAL A 668 -34.18 -11.02 -2.38
N ILE A 669 -35.02 -11.22 -1.35
CA ILE A 669 -36.48 -11.25 -1.48
C ILE A 669 -37.00 -9.83 -1.27
N LEU A 670 -37.40 -9.15 -2.36
CA LEU A 670 -37.90 -7.77 -2.32
C LEU A 670 -39.41 -7.70 -2.01
N PRO A 671 -39.88 -6.63 -1.33
CA PRO A 671 -41.31 -6.41 -1.10
C PRO A 671 -42.06 -6.15 -2.41
N ASP A 672 -43.38 -6.31 -2.37
CA ASP A 672 -44.26 -5.96 -3.49
C ASP A 672 -44.56 -4.45 -3.51
N GLY A 673 -44.60 -3.84 -4.70
CA GLY A 673 -45.17 -2.51 -4.91
C GLY A 673 -44.29 -1.28 -4.60
N VAL A 674 -42.99 -1.44 -4.33
CA VAL A 674 -42.09 -0.33 -3.95
C VAL A 674 -40.85 -0.21 -4.86
N LEU A 675 -40.91 -0.69 -6.09
CA LEU A 675 -39.74 -0.68 -7.00
C LEU A 675 -39.86 0.31 -8.18
N SER A 676 -41.03 0.92 -8.38
CA SER A 676 -41.27 1.95 -9.40
C SER A 676 -40.67 3.31 -8.99
N GLY A 677 -40.16 4.07 -9.96
CA GLY A 677 -39.65 5.43 -9.78
C GLY A 677 -38.33 5.54 -8.99
N LYS A 678 -37.58 4.44 -8.84
CA LYS A 678 -36.34 4.40 -8.03
C LYS A 678 -35.08 4.51 -8.89
N ASN A 679 -34.01 5.01 -8.26
CA ASN A 679 -32.67 5.00 -8.86
C ASN A 679 -31.88 3.76 -8.41
N PHE A 680 -31.71 2.82 -9.34
CA PHE A 680 -30.95 1.59 -9.20
C PHE A 680 -29.69 1.56 -10.06
N GLU A 681 -29.13 2.72 -10.40
CA GLU A 681 -27.83 2.80 -11.08
C GLU A 681 -26.79 1.95 -10.32
N TRP A 682 -25.97 1.17 -11.05
CA TRP A 682 -24.94 0.26 -10.49
C TRP A 682 -25.43 -0.86 -9.55
N THR A 683 -26.75 -1.03 -9.37
CA THR A 683 -27.31 -1.99 -8.42
C THR A 683 -27.22 -3.43 -8.95
N LYS A 684 -26.92 -4.40 -8.09
CA LYS A 684 -26.86 -5.82 -8.45
C LYS A 684 -28.16 -6.54 -8.08
N PHE A 685 -28.91 -7.00 -9.07
CA PHE A 685 -30.15 -7.79 -8.91
C PHE A 685 -29.95 -9.28 -9.18
N ASN A 686 -28.72 -9.78 -9.08
CA ASN A 686 -28.41 -11.15 -9.50
C ASN A 686 -29.24 -12.16 -8.69
N GLY A 687 -29.87 -13.13 -9.37
CA GLY A 687 -30.71 -14.16 -8.74
C GLY A 687 -32.07 -13.68 -8.19
N VAL A 688 -32.38 -12.38 -8.27
CA VAL A 688 -33.63 -11.82 -7.73
C VAL A 688 -34.84 -12.19 -8.61
N ASP A 689 -35.96 -12.52 -7.98
CA ASP A 689 -37.23 -12.72 -8.67
C ASP A 689 -38.00 -11.39 -8.81
N LEU A 690 -37.94 -10.81 -10.01
CA LEU A 690 -38.64 -9.58 -10.40
C LEU A 690 -39.88 -9.88 -11.26
N SER A 691 -40.30 -11.14 -11.37
CA SER A 691 -41.41 -11.50 -12.26
C SER A 691 -42.73 -10.85 -11.85
N GLY A 692 -43.43 -10.27 -12.82
CA GLY A 692 -44.68 -9.55 -12.60
C GLY A 692 -44.58 -8.27 -11.76
N LYS A 693 -43.38 -7.88 -11.29
CA LYS A 693 -43.20 -6.69 -10.44
C LYS A 693 -43.23 -5.41 -11.25
N ASP A 694 -43.62 -4.32 -10.60
CA ASP A 694 -43.63 -2.98 -11.17
C ASP A 694 -42.30 -2.25 -10.96
N LEU A 695 -41.55 -2.09 -12.04
CA LEU A 695 -40.24 -1.43 -12.13
C LEU A 695 -40.31 -0.17 -13.01
N SER A 696 -41.52 0.31 -13.29
CA SER A 696 -41.74 1.46 -14.16
C SER A 696 -41.04 2.73 -13.65
N HIS A 697 -40.70 3.65 -14.55
CA HIS A 697 -40.05 4.94 -14.23
C HIS A 697 -38.72 4.85 -13.48
N SER A 698 -38.12 3.66 -13.38
CA SER A 698 -36.87 3.45 -12.63
C SER A 698 -35.63 3.54 -13.52
N ASN A 699 -34.51 3.92 -12.90
CA ASN A 699 -33.21 4.02 -13.55
C ASN A 699 -32.32 2.81 -13.22
N PHE A 700 -31.89 2.06 -14.21
CA PHE A 700 -31.09 0.82 -14.09
C PHE A 700 -29.78 0.88 -14.88
N GLN A 701 -29.26 2.08 -15.16
CA GLN A 701 -27.99 2.20 -15.86
C GLN A 701 -26.89 1.43 -15.11
N TYR A 702 -26.12 0.62 -15.85
CA TYR A 702 -25.04 -0.20 -15.30
C TYR A 702 -25.45 -1.27 -14.26
N ALA A 703 -26.74 -1.51 -14.06
CA ALA A 703 -27.21 -2.55 -13.16
C ALA A 703 -26.92 -3.96 -13.72
N THR A 704 -26.78 -4.95 -12.84
CA THR A 704 -26.57 -6.36 -13.23
C THR A 704 -27.78 -7.22 -12.87
N PHE A 705 -28.12 -8.18 -13.73
CA PHE A 705 -29.32 -9.02 -13.61
C PHE A 705 -28.99 -10.52 -13.81
N ASP A 706 -27.78 -10.96 -13.46
CA ASP A 706 -27.34 -12.33 -13.71
C ASP A 706 -28.28 -13.31 -12.99
N ASN A 707 -28.90 -14.21 -13.75
CA ASN A 707 -29.93 -15.16 -13.28
C ASN A 707 -31.17 -14.52 -12.62
N ALA A 708 -31.41 -13.22 -12.80
CA ALA A 708 -32.61 -12.55 -12.32
C ALA A 708 -33.82 -12.87 -13.20
N ASN A 709 -35.01 -13.02 -12.62
CA ASN A 709 -36.24 -13.30 -13.36
C ASN A 709 -37.01 -12.01 -13.66
N LEU A 710 -37.12 -11.61 -14.92
CA LEU A 710 -37.86 -10.40 -15.34
C LEU A 710 -39.12 -10.72 -16.18
N GLU A 711 -39.55 -11.98 -16.24
CA GLU A 711 -40.75 -12.37 -17.00
C GLU A 711 -42.00 -11.66 -16.46
N GLY A 712 -42.78 -11.04 -17.34
CA GLY A 712 -44.01 -10.32 -17.00
C GLY A 712 -43.81 -9.01 -16.25
N ALA A 713 -42.57 -8.53 -16.05
CA ALA A 713 -42.32 -7.29 -15.33
C ALA A 713 -42.85 -6.07 -16.08
N ASN A 714 -43.34 -5.07 -15.33
CA ASN A 714 -43.67 -3.77 -15.89
C ASN A 714 -42.41 -2.90 -15.90
N LEU A 715 -41.83 -2.65 -17.08
CA LEU A 715 -40.63 -1.85 -17.28
C LEU A 715 -40.94 -0.50 -17.94
N THR A 716 -42.19 -0.05 -17.95
CA THR A 716 -42.59 1.15 -18.68
C THR A 716 -41.80 2.38 -18.23
N ASP A 717 -41.36 3.22 -19.18
CA ASP A 717 -40.60 4.46 -18.91
C ASP A 717 -39.31 4.27 -18.09
N SER A 718 -38.78 3.04 -18.01
CA SER A 718 -37.52 2.75 -17.31
C SER A 718 -36.30 2.97 -18.22
N THR A 719 -35.11 3.12 -17.63
CA THR A 719 -33.86 3.33 -18.37
C THR A 719 -32.82 2.27 -18.05
N PHE A 720 -32.41 1.50 -19.06
CA PHE A 720 -31.31 0.55 -19.05
C PHE A 720 -30.24 1.03 -20.04
N ILE A 721 -29.09 1.46 -19.53
CA ILE A 721 -27.94 1.81 -20.35
C ILE A 721 -26.79 0.86 -20.02
N GLN A 722 -26.22 0.24 -21.06
CA GLN A 722 -25.11 -0.71 -20.96
C GLN A 722 -25.40 -1.89 -20.00
N VAL A 723 -26.62 -2.44 -20.09
CA VAL A 723 -27.04 -3.60 -19.29
C VAL A 723 -26.95 -4.87 -20.14
N ASP A 724 -26.48 -5.98 -19.57
CA ASP A 724 -26.40 -7.28 -20.24
C ASP A 724 -27.59 -8.17 -19.88
N PHE A 725 -28.57 -8.24 -20.76
CA PHE A 725 -29.75 -9.09 -20.61
C PHE A 725 -29.51 -10.54 -21.04
N THR A 726 -28.34 -10.88 -21.58
CA THR A 726 -28.06 -12.27 -22.00
C THR A 726 -27.89 -13.24 -20.83
N LYS A 727 -27.68 -12.69 -19.62
CA LYS A 727 -27.45 -13.42 -18.39
C LYS A 727 -28.68 -13.56 -17.50
N ILE A 728 -29.80 -12.92 -17.84
CA ILE A 728 -31.04 -13.05 -17.06
C ILE A 728 -31.55 -14.49 -17.08
N LYS A 729 -32.39 -14.83 -16.11
CA LYS A 729 -32.98 -16.16 -15.99
C LYS A 729 -33.72 -16.52 -17.28
N ASN A 730 -33.48 -17.75 -17.76
CA ASN A 730 -34.02 -18.28 -19.03
C ASN A 730 -33.66 -17.46 -20.28
N LYS A 731 -32.81 -16.43 -20.16
CA LYS A 731 -32.56 -15.44 -21.21
C LYS A 731 -33.88 -14.84 -21.75
N SER A 732 -34.83 -14.56 -20.86
CA SER A 732 -36.21 -14.20 -21.24
C SER A 732 -36.73 -12.96 -20.54
N LEU A 733 -37.40 -12.12 -21.34
CA LEU A 733 -38.24 -11.02 -20.89
C LEU A 733 -39.72 -11.31 -21.20
N ALA A 734 -40.12 -12.58 -21.31
CA ALA A 734 -41.43 -12.94 -21.84
C ALA A 734 -42.56 -12.27 -21.05
N GLY A 735 -43.51 -11.67 -21.77
CA GLY A 735 -44.67 -10.96 -21.21
C GLY A 735 -44.37 -9.61 -20.55
N ALA A 736 -43.12 -9.13 -20.55
CA ALA A 736 -42.78 -7.84 -19.96
C ALA A 736 -43.31 -6.66 -20.81
N ASP A 737 -43.64 -5.55 -20.15
CA ASP A 737 -44.04 -4.30 -20.81
C ASP A 737 -42.85 -3.34 -20.85
N LEU A 738 -42.31 -3.08 -22.05
CA LEU A 738 -41.14 -2.23 -22.28
C LEU A 738 -41.54 -0.87 -22.87
N SER A 739 -42.81 -0.47 -22.74
CA SER A 739 -43.30 0.75 -23.39
C SER A 739 -42.54 1.98 -22.89
N ASN A 740 -42.07 2.83 -23.81
CA ASN A 740 -41.19 4.00 -23.55
C ASN A 740 -39.86 3.69 -22.84
N ALA A 741 -39.53 2.42 -22.60
CA ALA A 741 -38.29 2.08 -21.92
C ALA A 741 -37.08 2.30 -22.84
N SER A 742 -35.94 2.65 -22.26
CA SER A 742 -34.67 2.75 -22.97
C SER A 742 -33.78 1.55 -22.65
N PHE A 743 -33.23 0.93 -23.68
CA PHE A 743 -32.26 -0.17 -23.65
C PHE A 743 -30.97 0.23 -24.35
N ALA A 744 -30.64 1.53 -24.34
CA ALA A 744 -29.52 2.05 -25.10
C ALA A 744 -28.20 1.33 -24.75
N TYR A 745 -27.41 0.97 -25.76
CA TYR A 745 -26.16 0.22 -25.60
C TYR A 745 -26.25 -1.13 -24.86
N SER A 746 -27.46 -1.63 -24.59
CA SER A 746 -27.65 -2.86 -23.83
C SER A 746 -27.53 -4.10 -24.73
N ASN A 747 -27.15 -5.24 -24.16
CA ASN A 747 -27.04 -6.51 -24.89
C ASN A 747 -28.27 -7.37 -24.64
N LEU A 748 -29.11 -7.52 -25.66
CA LEU A 748 -30.30 -8.35 -25.70
C LEU A 748 -30.17 -9.47 -26.75
N SER A 749 -28.96 -9.78 -27.22
CA SER A 749 -28.74 -10.78 -28.28
C SER A 749 -29.40 -12.12 -27.93
N GLY A 750 -30.30 -12.61 -28.77
CA GLY A 750 -31.05 -13.85 -28.59
C GLY A 750 -31.91 -13.92 -27.32
N VAL A 751 -32.31 -12.79 -26.73
CA VAL A 751 -33.28 -12.74 -25.64
C VAL A 751 -34.67 -13.10 -26.16
N ASN A 752 -35.39 -13.93 -25.41
CA ASN A 752 -36.77 -14.30 -25.71
C ASN A 752 -37.73 -13.16 -25.35
N LEU A 753 -38.38 -12.60 -26.37
CA LEU A 753 -39.36 -11.51 -26.27
C LEU A 753 -40.81 -11.98 -26.46
N ALA A 754 -41.11 -13.25 -26.20
CA ALA A 754 -42.48 -13.77 -26.33
C ALA A 754 -43.48 -12.95 -25.50
N GLY A 755 -44.52 -12.41 -26.14
CA GLY A 755 -45.54 -11.60 -25.49
C GLY A 755 -45.08 -10.23 -24.98
N VAL A 756 -43.88 -9.76 -25.36
CA VAL A 756 -43.39 -8.44 -24.94
C VAL A 756 -44.11 -7.32 -25.69
N ILE A 757 -44.36 -6.22 -24.98
CA ILE A 757 -44.91 -4.96 -25.54
C ILE A 757 -43.76 -3.98 -25.78
N LEU A 758 -43.62 -3.46 -27.01
CA LEU A 758 -42.50 -2.63 -27.45
C LEU A 758 -42.89 -1.20 -27.88
N HIS A 759 -43.94 -0.62 -27.28
CA HIS A 759 -44.39 0.72 -27.69
C HIS A 759 -43.30 1.74 -27.45
N THR A 760 -42.92 2.50 -28.48
CA THR A 760 -41.94 3.61 -28.33
C THR A 760 -40.64 3.22 -27.60
N THR A 761 -40.30 1.93 -27.57
CA THR A 761 -39.12 1.40 -26.88
C THR A 761 -37.86 1.82 -27.62
N ASN A 762 -36.86 2.28 -26.88
CA ASN A 762 -35.61 2.78 -27.42
C ASN A 762 -34.48 1.74 -27.31
N PHE A 763 -34.09 1.17 -28.44
CA PHE A 763 -32.96 0.25 -28.59
C PHE A 763 -31.72 0.90 -29.24
N TRP A 764 -31.53 2.21 -29.09
CA TRP A 764 -30.37 2.91 -29.66
C TRP A 764 -29.06 2.21 -29.31
N LYS A 765 -28.30 1.76 -30.32
CA LYS A 765 -27.04 1.00 -30.16
C LYS A 765 -27.14 -0.31 -29.36
N ALA A 766 -28.33 -0.83 -29.14
CA ALA A 766 -28.49 -2.12 -28.48
C ALA A 766 -28.06 -3.28 -29.40
N ASP A 767 -27.56 -4.36 -28.81
CA ASP A 767 -27.34 -5.62 -29.51
C ASP A 767 -28.59 -6.50 -29.39
N LEU A 768 -29.23 -6.78 -30.52
CA LEU A 768 -30.43 -7.59 -30.69
C LEU A 768 -30.18 -8.73 -31.67
N SER A 769 -28.91 -9.15 -31.83
CA SER A 769 -28.52 -10.24 -32.73
C SER A 769 -29.33 -11.51 -32.47
N GLY A 770 -29.94 -12.08 -33.50
CA GLY A 770 -30.71 -13.33 -33.39
C GLY A 770 -32.01 -13.25 -32.59
N VAL A 771 -32.51 -12.06 -32.26
CA VAL A 771 -33.80 -11.90 -31.57
C VAL A 771 -34.96 -12.19 -32.53
N ASP A 772 -35.96 -12.93 -32.04
CA ASP A 772 -37.20 -13.22 -32.76
C ASP A 772 -38.31 -12.25 -32.35
N PHE A 773 -38.70 -11.36 -33.27
CA PHE A 773 -39.75 -10.38 -33.04
C PHE A 773 -41.15 -10.89 -33.43
N THR A 774 -41.25 -12.07 -34.05
CA THR A 774 -42.54 -12.66 -34.46
C THR A 774 -43.40 -13.12 -33.28
N VAL A 775 -42.78 -13.31 -32.12
CA VAL A 775 -43.41 -13.78 -30.89
C VAL A 775 -43.87 -12.65 -29.96
N THR A 776 -43.68 -11.39 -30.35
CA THR A 776 -44.10 -10.23 -29.55
C THR A 776 -45.62 -10.03 -29.62
N ASP A 777 -46.26 -9.60 -28.52
CA ASP A 777 -47.73 -9.40 -28.47
C ASP A 777 -48.18 -8.16 -29.27
N GLY A 778 -47.22 -7.38 -29.75
CA GLY A 778 -47.43 -6.31 -30.72
C GLY A 778 -46.27 -5.33 -30.71
N ILE A 779 -45.52 -5.26 -31.80
CA ILE A 779 -44.72 -4.08 -32.07
C ILE A 779 -45.70 -2.94 -32.35
N THR A 780 -45.76 -1.99 -31.43
CA THR A 780 -46.59 -0.80 -31.55
C THR A 780 -45.72 0.37 -32.02
N ASP A 781 -46.35 1.48 -32.39
CA ASP A 781 -45.71 2.56 -33.11
C ASP A 781 -44.46 3.11 -32.40
N GLY A 782 -43.43 3.42 -33.17
CA GLY A 782 -42.34 4.27 -32.70
C GLY A 782 -41.17 3.58 -32.00
N ALA A 783 -40.97 2.27 -32.14
CA ALA A 783 -39.74 1.65 -31.64
C ALA A 783 -38.51 2.19 -32.39
N ILE A 784 -37.44 2.45 -31.64
CA ILE A 784 -36.19 3.04 -32.13
C ILE A 784 -35.11 1.97 -32.12
N PHE A 785 -34.58 1.64 -33.29
CA PHE A 785 -33.47 0.72 -33.52
C PHE A 785 -32.26 1.44 -34.14
N ILE A 786 -32.11 2.74 -33.88
CA ILE A 786 -31.06 3.56 -34.48
C ILE A 786 -29.69 3.01 -34.07
N GLU A 787 -28.80 2.80 -35.04
CA GLU A 787 -27.45 2.23 -34.84
C GLU A 787 -27.44 0.87 -34.10
N ALA A 788 -28.57 0.17 -34.00
CA ALA A 788 -28.67 -1.11 -33.31
C ALA A 788 -28.03 -2.25 -34.12
N ILE A 789 -27.61 -3.31 -33.44
CA ILE A 789 -26.97 -4.49 -34.03
C ILE A 789 -28.02 -5.62 -34.06
N LEU A 790 -28.57 -5.92 -35.24
CA LEU A 790 -29.68 -6.87 -35.44
C LEU A 790 -29.38 -8.00 -36.45
N PRO A 791 -28.15 -8.51 -36.61
CA PRO A 791 -27.91 -9.57 -37.58
C PRO A 791 -28.67 -10.85 -37.21
N ASN A 792 -29.22 -11.52 -38.21
CA ASN A 792 -30.02 -12.75 -38.08
C ASN A 792 -31.29 -12.60 -37.22
N SER A 793 -31.78 -11.38 -37.00
CA SER A 793 -33.07 -11.14 -36.34
C SER A 793 -34.25 -11.55 -37.22
N ASN A 794 -35.37 -11.95 -36.60
CA ASN A 794 -36.55 -12.44 -37.31
C ASN A 794 -37.76 -11.50 -37.16
N PHE A 795 -38.25 -10.99 -38.28
CA PHE A 795 -39.40 -10.10 -38.44
C PHE A 795 -40.41 -10.66 -39.46
N GLU A 796 -40.42 -11.97 -39.72
CA GLU A 796 -41.38 -12.58 -40.66
C GLU A 796 -42.83 -12.28 -40.26
N ASP A 797 -43.63 -11.84 -41.23
CA ASP A 797 -45.06 -11.47 -41.06
C ASP A 797 -45.31 -10.34 -40.03
N VAL A 798 -44.28 -9.64 -39.54
CA VAL A 798 -44.42 -8.59 -38.53
C VAL A 798 -44.94 -7.29 -39.15
N ASP A 799 -45.92 -6.66 -38.50
CA ASP A 799 -46.42 -5.33 -38.87
C ASP A 799 -45.71 -4.22 -38.09
N LEU A 800 -44.76 -3.58 -38.77
CA LEU A 800 -43.97 -2.42 -38.33
C LEU A 800 -44.52 -1.09 -38.89
N SER A 801 -45.65 -1.11 -39.60
CA SER A 801 -46.24 0.11 -40.12
C SER A 801 -46.89 0.95 -39.00
N PRO A 802 -46.93 2.28 -39.14
CA PRO A 802 -47.63 3.13 -38.18
C PRO A 802 -49.13 2.81 -38.10
N LYS A 803 -49.62 2.48 -36.92
CA LYS A 803 -50.99 2.05 -36.59
C LYS A 803 -51.82 3.21 -36.06
N THR A 804 -51.22 4.15 -35.35
CA THR A 804 -51.89 5.20 -34.58
C THR A 804 -51.51 6.58 -35.10
N THR A 805 -52.53 7.38 -35.45
CA THR A 805 -52.36 8.81 -35.73
C THR A 805 -52.65 9.62 -34.47
N PHE A 806 -51.69 10.45 -34.07
CA PHE A 806 -51.78 11.36 -32.94
C PHE A 806 -52.13 12.76 -33.42
N ALA A 807 -52.81 13.54 -32.56
CA ALA A 807 -53.13 14.94 -32.84
C ALA A 807 -52.92 15.78 -31.58
N THR A 808 -52.02 16.76 -31.67
CA THR A 808 -51.65 17.65 -30.56
C THR A 808 -51.79 19.10 -30.99
N THR A 809 -52.29 19.97 -30.10
CA THR A 809 -52.35 21.42 -30.35
C THR A 809 -51.30 22.15 -29.53
N PHE A 810 -50.34 22.76 -30.22
CA PHE A 810 -49.24 23.52 -29.63
C PHE A 810 -49.61 25.00 -29.51
N LYS A 811 -49.63 25.50 -28.28
CA LYS A 811 -50.07 26.87 -27.98
C LYS A 811 -49.07 27.92 -28.47
N ASN A 812 -49.55 29.00 -29.08
CA ASN A 812 -48.73 30.11 -29.60
C ASN A 812 -47.68 29.69 -30.66
N LYS A 813 -47.88 28.56 -31.35
CA LYS A 813 -46.96 28.02 -32.36
C LYS A 813 -47.42 28.20 -33.81
N ALA A 814 -48.46 29.00 -34.08
CA ALA A 814 -48.96 29.25 -35.44
C ALA A 814 -47.88 29.76 -36.41
N TYR A 815 -46.85 30.45 -35.91
CA TYR A 815 -45.74 30.97 -36.71
C TYR A 815 -44.91 29.87 -37.41
N LEU A 816 -44.91 28.65 -36.87
CA LEU A 816 -44.17 27.52 -37.43
C LEU A 816 -44.78 26.97 -38.73
N ASN A 817 -46.06 27.23 -39.00
CA ASN A 817 -46.78 26.64 -40.14
C ASN A 817 -46.18 27.00 -41.52
N ASN A 818 -45.28 27.98 -41.57
CA ASN A 818 -44.59 28.42 -42.79
C ASN A 818 -43.10 28.03 -42.82
N LEU A 819 -42.62 27.22 -41.87
CA LEU A 819 -41.24 26.75 -41.82
C LEU A 819 -41.06 25.41 -42.54
N ASP A 820 -39.80 25.04 -42.76
CA ASP A 820 -39.43 23.71 -43.24
C ASP A 820 -39.86 22.62 -42.25
N HIS A 821 -40.24 21.45 -42.76
CA HIS A 821 -40.76 20.34 -41.97
C HIS A 821 -39.80 19.93 -40.84
N ASN A 822 -38.49 19.93 -41.09
CA ASN A 822 -37.49 19.58 -40.08
C ASN A 822 -37.43 20.62 -38.96
N LEU A 823 -37.58 21.91 -39.28
CA LEU A 823 -37.62 22.98 -38.29
C LEU A 823 -38.90 22.93 -37.44
N ILE A 824 -40.02 22.50 -38.03
CA ILE A 824 -41.27 22.28 -37.29
C ILE A 824 -41.10 21.11 -36.32
N LEU A 825 -40.50 19.99 -36.77
CA LEU A 825 -40.25 18.82 -35.92
C LEU A 825 -39.34 19.17 -34.73
N GLU A 826 -38.20 19.82 -34.99
CA GLU A 826 -37.22 20.20 -33.97
C GLU A 826 -37.82 21.16 -32.93
N ASP A 827 -38.58 22.17 -33.34
CA ASP A 827 -39.20 23.14 -32.43
C ASP A 827 -40.35 22.52 -31.60
N LEU A 828 -41.13 21.60 -32.18
CA LEU A 828 -42.31 21.04 -31.52
C LEU A 828 -42.04 19.79 -30.66
N PHE A 829 -41.12 18.93 -31.10
CA PHE A 829 -40.90 17.61 -30.51
C PHE A 829 -39.49 17.40 -29.97
N SER A 830 -38.62 18.43 -30.01
CA SER A 830 -37.22 18.33 -29.55
C SER A 830 -36.45 17.24 -30.30
N GLU A 831 -35.52 16.53 -29.65
CA GLU A 831 -34.66 15.50 -30.26
C GLU A 831 -35.37 14.18 -30.61
N ILE A 832 -36.71 14.12 -30.59
CA ILE A 832 -37.45 12.91 -30.99
C ILE A 832 -37.38 12.76 -32.52
N THR A 833 -36.55 11.83 -32.98
CA THR A 833 -36.21 11.68 -34.41
C THR A 833 -37.18 10.81 -35.21
N ASN A 834 -38.17 10.18 -34.58
CA ASN A 834 -39.05 9.18 -35.22
C ASN A 834 -40.51 9.62 -35.39
N ILE A 835 -40.75 10.93 -35.53
CA ILE A 835 -42.07 11.51 -35.78
C ILE A 835 -42.21 11.95 -37.24
N LEU A 836 -43.34 11.62 -37.87
CA LEU A 836 -43.72 12.13 -39.17
C LEU A 836 -45.01 12.96 -39.06
N ILE A 837 -44.94 14.26 -39.38
CA ILE A 837 -46.11 15.13 -39.40
C ILE A 837 -46.96 14.83 -40.64
N ILE A 838 -48.22 14.46 -40.42
CA ILE A 838 -49.23 14.18 -41.45
C ILE A 838 -49.90 15.47 -41.92
N SER A 839 -50.24 16.36 -40.98
CA SER A 839 -50.92 17.62 -41.29
C SER A 839 -50.71 18.67 -40.21
N THR A 840 -50.77 19.94 -40.60
CA THR A 840 -50.77 21.09 -39.71
C THR A 840 -51.98 21.99 -39.99
N GLU A 841 -52.57 22.56 -38.94
CA GLU A 841 -53.72 23.47 -39.01
C GLU A 841 -53.53 24.63 -38.02
N VAL A 842 -53.54 25.86 -38.50
CA VAL A 842 -53.46 27.07 -37.66
C VAL A 842 -54.82 27.38 -37.05
N ARG A 843 -54.89 27.46 -35.72
CA ARG A 843 -56.10 27.78 -34.94
C ARG A 843 -55.86 29.00 -34.06
N GLY A 844 -56.13 30.19 -34.58
CA GLY A 844 -55.79 31.44 -33.90
C GLY A 844 -54.27 31.60 -33.82
N ASN A 845 -53.71 31.67 -32.61
CA ASN A 845 -52.26 31.69 -32.39
C ASN A 845 -51.65 30.28 -32.22
N ASP A 846 -52.46 29.23 -32.20
CA ASP A 846 -52.03 27.86 -31.93
C ASP A 846 -51.83 27.06 -33.23
N LEU A 847 -51.03 26.00 -33.16
CA LEU A 847 -50.79 25.07 -34.26
C LEU A 847 -51.28 23.68 -33.86
N ALA A 848 -52.34 23.19 -34.50
CA ALA A 848 -52.76 21.79 -34.40
C ALA A 848 -51.94 20.95 -35.38
N VAL A 849 -51.33 19.87 -34.90
CA VAL A 849 -50.45 18.99 -35.66
C VAL A 849 -50.94 17.57 -35.53
N SER A 850 -51.19 16.91 -36.66
CA SER A 850 -51.43 15.47 -36.71
C SER A 850 -50.16 14.77 -37.15
N TYR A 851 -49.76 13.71 -36.46
CA TYR A 851 -48.49 13.01 -36.70
C TYR A 851 -48.59 11.52 -36.36
N ILE A 852 -47.62 10.74 -36.83
CA ILE A 852 -47.44 9.33 -36.50
C ILE A 852 -46.04 9.13 -35.94
N PHE A 853 -45.86 8.10 -35.11
CA PHE A 853 -44.54 7.57 -34.81
C PHE A 853 -44.22 6.46 -35.81
N PHE A 854 -43.05 6.52 -36.42
CA PHE A 854 -42.57 5.46 -37.30
C PHE A 854 -41.47 4.65 -36.60
N ASN A 855 -41.36 3.37 -36.96
CA ASN A 855 -40.24 2.55 -36.51
C ASN A 855 -38.97 2.94 -37.28
N SER A 856 -37.85 3.09 -36.58
CA SER A 856 -36.60 3.61 -37.16
C SER A 856 -35.43 2.66 -36.95
N PHE A 857 -34.93 2.10 -38.05
CA PHE A 857 -33.70 1.31 -38.16
C PHE A 857 -32.54 2.12 -38.75
N ALA A 858 -32.55 3.45 -38.63
CA ALA A 858 -31.52 4.28 -39.23
C ALA A 858 -30.12 3.87 -38.75
N ASN A 859 -29.17 3.68 -39.66
CA ASN A 859 -27.81 3.21 -39.39
C ASN A 859 -27.71 1.82 -38.72
N ALA A 860 -28.79 1.04 -38.63
CA ALA A 860 -28.77 -0.28 -38.01
C ALA A 860 -28.03 -1.31 -38.85
N ASN A 861 -27.43 -2.30 -38.20
CA ASN A 861 -26.89 -3.49 -38.86
C ASN A 861 -27.96 -4.60 -38.90
N LEU A 862 -28.55 -4.83 -40.07
CA LEU A 862 -29.61 -5.80 -40.32
C LEU A 862 -29.14 -6.96 -41.22
N GLU A 863 -27.84 -7.29 -41.17
CA GLU A 863 -27.28 -8.36 -42.00
C GLU A 863 -27.98 -9.70 -41.74
N ASN A 864 -28.43 -10.36 -42.82
CA ASN A 864 -29.21 -11.61 -42.76
C ASN A 864 -30.53 -11.54 -41.97
N ALA A 865 -31.08 -10.34 -41.70
CA ALA A 865 -32.37 -10.22 -41.05
C ALA A 865 -33.51 -10.77 -41.95
N ASN A 866 -34.49 -11.43 -41.34
CA ASN A 866 -35.64 -11.98 -42.04
C ASN A 866 -36.83 -11.01 -41.93
N PHE A 867 -37.21 -10.35 -43.02
CA PHE A 867 -38.36 -9.46 -43.14
C PHE A 867 -39.43 -10.01 -44.10
N LYS A 868 -39.45 -11.32 -44.32
CA LYS A 868 -40.38 -11.95 -45.25
C LYS A 868 -41.83 -11.60 -44.89
N ASN A 869 -42.59 -11.12 -45.87
CA ASN A 869 -43.98 -10.64 -45.74
C ASN A 869 -44.21 -9.53 -44.69
N ALA A 870 -43.16 -8.90 -44.16
CA ALA A 870 -43.32 -7.86 -43.15
C ALA A 870 -44.01 -6.62 -43.74
N ASP A 871 -44.83 -5.96 -42.93
CA ASP A 871 -45.40 -4.65 -43.28
C ASP A 871 -44.44 -3.56 -42.79
N LEU A 872 -43.71 -2.98 -43.73
CA LEU A 872 -42.62 -2.02 -43.51
C LEU A 872 -42.98 -0.61 -44.01
N ARG A 873 -44.28 -0.32 -44.16
CA ARG A 873 -44.72 0.98 -44.67
C ARG A 873 -44.24 2.10 -43.76
N GLN A 874 -43.64 3.12 -44.37
CA GLN A 874 -43.12 4.31 -43.67
C GLN A 874 -42.02 4.03 -42.63
N VAL A 875 -41.45 2.82 -42.60
CA VAL A 875 -40.31 2.48 -41.75
C VAL A 875 -39.05 3.20 -42.26
N ASN A 876 -38.22 3.67 -41.34
CA ASN A 876 -36.97 4.35 -41.67
C ASN A 876 -35.79 3.37 -41.66
N PHE A 877 -35.21 3.12 -42.82
CA PHE A 877 -33.98 2.33 -43.04
C PHE A 877 -32.81 3.18 -43.53
N TYR A 878 -32.83 4.50 -43.28
CA TYR A 878 -31.78 5.40 -43.75
C TYR A 878 -30.39 4.92 -43.30
N SER A 879 -29.45 4.74 -44.23
CA SER A 879 -28.10 4.19 -43.98
C SER A 879 -28.06 2.80 -43.31
N ALA A 880 -29.16 2.05 -43.29
CA ALA A 880 -29.18 0.71 -42.70
C ALA A 880 -28.43 -0.30 -43.58
N LYS A 881 -27.75 -1.26 -42.96
CA LYS A 881 -27.08 -2.37 -43.64
C LYS A 881 -28.00 -3.58 -43.73
N LEU A 882 -28.64 -3.76 -44.88
CA LEU A 882 -29.58 -4.85 -45.19
C LEU A 882 -28.93 -5.98 -46.00
N THR A 883 -27.60 -6.15 -45.89
CA THR A 883 -26.87 -7.15 -46.66
C THR A 883 -27.43 -8.55 -46.41
N ASN A 884 -27.75 -9.29 -47.47
CA ASN A 884 -28.35 -10.63 -47.43
C ASN A 884 -29.72 -10.72 -46.70
N ALA A 885 -30.38 -9.60 -46.39
CA ALA A 885 -31.70 -9.65 -45.74
C ALA A 885 -32.76 -10.29 -46.66
N ASP A 886 -33.72 -11.02 -46.09
CA ASP A 886 -34.87 -11.55 -46.83
C ASP A 886 -36.05 -10.59 -46.72
N LEU A 887 -36.32 -9.83 -47.78
CA LEU A 887 -37.43 -8.88 -47.90
C LEU A 887 -38.53 -9.42 -48.81
N SER A 888 -38.56 -10.75 -49.07
CA SER A 888 -39.53 -11.32 -49.99
C SER A 888 -40.97 -11.11 -49.52
N GLY A 889 -41.83 -10.62 -50.41
CA GLY A 889 -43.22 -10.29 -50.10
C GLY A 889 -43.44 -9.10 -49.16
N ALA A 890 -42.39 -8.39 -48.72
CA ALA A 890 -42.52 -7.27 -47.79
C ALA A 890 -43.16 -6.03 -48.43
N ASP A 891 -43.91 -5.26 -47.63
CA ASP A 891 -44.54 -4.00 -48.05
C ASP A 891 -43.71 -2.80 -47.58
N LEU A 892 -42.89 -2.25 -48.47
CA LEU A 892 -42.01 -1.10 -48.20
C LEU A 892 -42.60 0.23 -48.72
N ARG A 893 -43.92 0.34 -48.91
CA ARG A 893 -44.49 1.58 -49.47
C ARG A 893 -44.16 2.77 -48.58
N LYS A 894 -43.58 3.80 -49.18
CA LYS A 894 -43.12 5.03 -48.49
C LYS A 894 -42.05 4.81 -47.41
N ALA A 895 -41.36 3.67 -47.39
CA ALA A 895 -40.21 3.47 -46.52
C ALA A 895 -39.05 4.41 -46.90
N PHE A 896 -38.20 4.78 -45.93
CA PHE A 896 -37.02 5.61 -46.17
C PHE A 896 -35.79 4.72 -46.34
N LEU A 897 -35.25 4.61 -47.55
CA LEU A 897 -34.15 3.72 -47.92
C LEU A 897 -32.88 4.48 -48.35
N GLY A 898 -32.85 5.82 -48.19
CA GLY A 898 -31.69 6.63 -48.56
C GLY A 898 -30.40 6.11 -47.90
N ASP A 899 -29.31 6.06 -48.65
CA ASP A 899 -27.99 5.56 -48.22
C ASP A 899 -27.97 4.09 -47.73
N ALA A 900 -29.07 3.32 -47.82
CA ALA A 900 -29.13 1.94 -47.33
C ALA A 900 -28.32 0.98 -48.22
N ASP A 901 -27.79 -0.09 -47.62
CA ASP A 901 -27.08 -1.16 -48.34
C ASP A 901 -27.94 -2.42 -48.49
N LEU A 902 -28.51 -2.64 -49.68
CA LEU A 902 -29.31 -3.82 -50.02
C LEU A 902 -28.51 -4.89 -50.77
N SER A 903 -27.18 -4.93 -50.62
CA SER A 903 -26.34 -5.93 -51.29
C SER A 903 -26.81 -7.36 -50.98
N ASN A 904 -27.09 -8.14 -52.02
CA ASN A 904 -27.63 -9.50 -51.98
C ASN A 904 -28.98 -9.69 -51.28
N ALA A 905 -29.67 -8.62 -50.88
CA ALA A 905 -31.00 -8.75 -50.27
C ALA A 905 -32.00 -9.37 -51.25
N ASN A 906 -32.90 -10.23 -50.77
CA ASN A 906 -33.94 -10.86 -51.59
C ASN A 906 -35.21 -10.01 -51.59
N LEU A 907 -35.61 -9.42 -52.71
CA LEU A 907 -36.80 -8.57 -52.82
C LEU A 907 -37.92 -9.22 -53.66
N ASP A 908 -37.93 -10.56 -53.78
CA ASP A 908 -38.96 -11.26 -54.57
C ASP A 908 -40.37 -10.90 -54.07
N GLY A 909 -41.18 -10.26 -54.93
CA GLY A 909 -42.55 -9.85 -54.59
C GLY A 909 -42.69 -8.67 -53.63
N ALA A 910 -41.62 -7.95 -53.27
CA ALA A 910 -41.69 -6.76 -52.41
C ALA A 910 -42.37 -5.56 -53.11
N ASP A 911 -43.14 -4.74 -52.38
CA ASP A 911 -43.75 -3.50 -52.89
C ASP A 911 -43.01 -2.25 -52.38
N LEU A 912 -42.26 -1.58 -53.26
CA LEU A 912 -41.51 -0.37 -52.94
C LEU A 912 -42.21 0.92 -53.43
N THR A 913 -43.53 0.89 -53.67
CA THR A 913 -44.24 2.04 -54.24
C THR A 913 -44.11 3.28 -53.34
N GLY A 914 -43.48 4.32 -53.87
CA GLY A 914 -43.27 5.59 -53.16
C GLY A 914 -42.19 5.55 -52.09
N ALA A 915 -41.36 4.51 -52.02
CA ALA A 915 -40.19 4.49 -51.15
C ALA A 915 -39.19 5.59 -51.51
N PHE A 916 -38.55 6.18 -50.50
CA PHE A 916 -37.57 7.26 -50.66
C PHE A 916 -36.17 6.68 -50.82
N ILE A 917 -35.64 6.74 -52.04
CA ILE A 917 -34.32 6.21 -52.42
C ILE A 917 -33.50 7.36 -53.02
N ASN A 918 -32.21 7.43 -52.71
CA ASN A 918 -31.29 8.45 -53.22
C ASN A 918 -30.10 7.82 -53.98
N GLU A 919 -29.23 8.66 -54.54
CA GLU A 919 -28.08 8.22 -55.36
C GLU A 919 -27.02 7.39 -54.62
N ASN A 920 -27.00 7.44 -53.29
CA ASN A 920 -26.06 6.67 -52.47
C ASN A 920 -26.61 5.30 -52.04
N THR A 921 -27.89 5.01 -52.32
CA THR A 921 -28.51 3.75 -51.93
C THR A 921 -27.92 2.60 -52.76
N ILE A 922 -27.42 1.54 -52.13
CA ILE A 922 -26.78 0.41 -52.82
C ILE A 922 -27.85 -0.62 -53.20
N LEU A 923 -28.30 -0.58 -54.45
CA LEU A 923 -29.36 -1.45 -55.00
C LEU A 923 -28.83 -2.77 -55.59
N LYS A 924 -27.73 -3.33 -55.05
CA LYS A 924 -27.15 -4.62 -55.50
C LYS A 924 -27.94 -5.84 -54.98
N CYS A 925 -29.26 -5.78 -55.06
CA CYS A 925 -30.18 -6.76 -54.55
C CYS A 925 -30.57 -7.85 -55.57
N ASN A 926 -31.43 -8.78 -55.18
CA ASN A 926 -31.91 -9.90 -56.00
C ASN A 926 -33.45 -9.85 -56.19
N ASN A 927 -33.91 -10.40 -57.31
CA ASN A 927 -35.33 -10.74 -57.59
C ASN A 927 -36.34 -9.58 -57.65
N HIS A 928 -35.90 -8.32 -57.87
CA HIS A 928 -36.81 -7.20 -58.08
C HIS A 928 -36.34 -6.28 -59.23
N PRO A 929 -37.24 -5.66 -60.02
CA PRO A 929 -36.85 -4.77 -61.12
C PRO A 929 -35.90 -3.63 -60.71
N ILE A 930 -36.04 -3.12 -59.48
CA ILE A 930 -35.18 -2.08 -58.92
C ILE A 930 -33.71 -2.51 -58.76
N CYS A 931 -33.44 -3.81 -58.66
CA CYS A 931 -32.06 -4.30 -58.53
C CYS A 931 -31.26 -4.13 -59.82
N ASN A 932 -31.93 -3.79 -60.93
CA ASN A 932 -31.31 -3.51 -62.22
C ASN A 932 -31.14 -2.00 -62.49
N SER A 933 -31.58 -1.11 -61.58
CA SER A 933 -31.27 0.32 -61.70
C SER A 933 -29.86 0.56 -61.17
N SER A 934 -28.92 0.74 -62.09
CA SER A 934 -27.51 1.06 -61.86
C SER A 934 -27.30 2.51 -61.45
#